data_AF-A0A5P2X9H9-F1
#
_entry.id   AF-A0A5P2X9H9-F1
#
_cell.length_a   1.000
_cell.length_b   1.000
_cell.length_c   1.000
_cell.angle_alpha   90.00
_cell.angle_beta   90.00
_cell.angle_gamma   90.00
#
_symmetry.space_group_name_H-M   'P 1'
#
loop_
_entity.id
_entity.type
_entity.pdbx_description
1 polymer ?
#
loop_
_entity_poly.entity_id
_entity_poly.type
_entity_poly.pdbx_seq_one_letter_code
_entity_poly.pdbx_strand_id
1 'polypeptide(L)'
;MKPGNATLTAALAARERIAAHVIRLGGQDMSTQVQSWALDRAYSTDLPDAMRAFSGSASAQADIALSGKGGASAPALYGPWAPRASGDVARPRQSVVHSWGLGTHAMGTLPTFRGTVRSRSAQSGEDTVRLSALDGAERLRMPAQLPRPAGGIDPATPYGDATNWVASDVWCVDHLLMGSGVHTAPPPRAGCILYASMHGGAAANVGYLKTLSGNWEKWSKKDAPWECSASGNRMGGTWAKYIPQMRPVNRNHSDGLWLEIWAKNTSRVPATVDSSIKFSLSWDAGKGVMHTVDIKVDFREGAVTYSGRQLNPPQEYGPVETYVDALKSDFGRWHLGFWLTVSSGGTAAITGHLVSPRDPLIEISRKTIPTMDVPPGAMADLTIDISSIQVEGLQLSQLAAKPSSVAARMQEGMWDKSATLDEPKIPVRMLPAVSGSAWDAITQIARATLSTAEFDSAGVFRWRGPERWQTPPEKPDLTVTSERELASLTLTEEIDACRNHCSVRWASWYRVKANMANVKEAINVIQINPGQTRSIAWTVGNDELDTTPPATAETVVPDTIRFGSAQIGRTPVVHGAVEVGTHREDGKLVLSMRNRSSETVWLRGNALNGLSLSLVTPTMDSGASPTEHWEVSQDSTSQRYYGVQQYEHDAQGWIQQEEPAQRIAEILKSAGAYPIPLLGDVEILPDPRIELGDAVRVVDSTGAQLDTLAWVIGIKLSAENGEIRQTLTLRGTTANGPPKDAGLTPDRPTDPTLTPW
;
A
#
# COMPACT_ATOMS: atom_id res chain seq x y z
N MET A 1 -10.50 -0.34 -22.07
CA MET A 1 -11.88 -0.88 -22.09
C MET A 1 -11.95 -2.38 -21.77
N LYS A 2 -13.05 -2.86 -21.16
CA LYS A 2 -13.24 -4.30 -20.87
C LYS A 2 -13.57 -5.13 -22.12
N PRO A 3 -13.15 -6.41 -22.18
CA PRO A 3 -13.64 -7.33 -23.18
C PRO A 3 -15.12 -7.67 -22.93
N GLY A 4 -15.94 -7.60 -23.97
CA GLY A 4 -17.32 -8.12 -23.97
C GLY A 4 -17.35 -9.58 -24.42
N ASN A 5 -18.35 -10.34 -23.97
CA ASN A 5 -18.62 -11.67 -24.52
C ASN A 5 -19.44 -11.57 -25.82
N ALA A 6 -19.57 -12.68 -26.56
CA ALA A 6 -20.25 -12.70 -27.86
C ALA A 6 -21.70 -12.19 -27.79
N THR A 7 -22.43 -12.51 -26.72
CA THR A 7 -23.81 -12.07 -26.51
C THR A 7 -23.89 -10.55 -26.35
N LEU A 8 -23.06 -9.97 -25.49
CA LEU A 8 -23.00 -8.53 -25.29
C LEU A 8 -22.55 -7.80 -26.57
N THR A 9 -21.55 -8.34 -27.27
CA THR A 9 -21.08 -7.78 -28.54
C THR A 9 -22.20 -7.74 -29.59
N ALA A 10 -23.03 -8.79 -29.68
CA ALA A 10 -24.18 -8.81 -30.57
C ALA A 10 -25.25 -7.79 -30.17
N ALA A 11 -25.57 -7.67 -28.87
CA ALA A 11 -26.54 -6.70 -28.36
C ALA A 11 -26.09 -5.24 -28.61
N LEU A 12 -24.80 -4.94 -28.41
CA LEU A 12 -24.20 -3.64 -28.73
C LEU A 12 -24.27 -3.34 -30.24
N ALA A 13 -23.99 -4.33 -31.08
CA ALA A 13 -24.13 -4.19 -32.53
C ALA A 13 -25.59 -3.91 -32.96
N ALA A 14 -26.54 -4.57 -32.29
CA ALA A 14 -27.99 -4.39 -32.47
C ALA A 14 -28.54 -3.09 -31.86
N ARG A 15 -27.73 -2.33 -31.10
CA ARG A 15 -28.11 -1.06 -30.44
C ARG A 15 -29.24 -1.22 -29.42
N GLU A 16 -29.25 -2.34 -28.71
CA GLU A 16 -30.22 -2.58 -27.65
C GLU A 16 -30.09 -1.53 -26.52
N ARG A 17 -31.21 -1.14 -25.93
CA ARG A 17 -31.28 -0.15 -24.84
C ARG A 17 -31.96 -0.68 -23.58
N ILE A 18 -32.23 -1.99 -23.56
CA ILE A 18 -32.87 -2.67 -22.44
C ILE A 18 -31.77 -3.21 -21.54
N ALA A 19 -31.81 -2.84 -20.27
CA ALA A 19 -30.86 -3.32 -19.27
C ALA A 19 -31.13 -4.79 -18.92
N ALA A 20 -30.11 -5.64 -19.07
CA ALA A 20 -29.99 -6.86 -18.28
C ALA A 20 -29.17 -6.53 -17.05
N HIS A 21 -29.64 -6.84 -15.84
CA HIS A 21 -28.87 -6.64 -14.62
C HIS A 21 -28.93 -7.86 -13.70
N VAL A 22 -27.85 -7.99 -12.92
CA VAL A 22 -27.78 -8.90 -11.78
C VAL A 22 -27.36 -8.09 -10.57
N ILE A 23 -28.24 -7.99 -9.58
CA ILE A 23 -27.95 -7.35 -8.29
C ILE A 23 -28.02 -8.40 -7.19
N ARG A 24 -26.91 -8.57 -6.47
CA ARG A 24 -26.82 -9.45 -5.32
C ARG A 24 -26.57 -8.65 -4.05
N LEU A 25 -27.38 -8.89 -3.03
CA LEU A 25 -27.26 -8.29 -1.70
C LEU A 25 -27.03 -9.41 -0.69
N GLY A 26 -26.01 -9.29 0.16
CA GLY A 26 -25.70 -10.32 1.17
C GLY A 26 -25.47 -11.72 0.57
N GLY A 27 -25.06 -11.80 -0.70
CA GLY A 27 -24.92 -13.06 -1.46
C GLY A 27 -26.19 -13.58 -2.13
N GLN A 28 -27.37 -13.04 -1.84
CA GLN A 28 -28.65 -13.41 -2.45
C GLN A 28 -28.91 -12.61 -3.72
N ASP A 29 -29.44 -13.26 -4.76
CA ASP A 29 -29.92 -12.59 -5.96
C ASP A 29 -31.25 -11.87 -5.71
N MET A 30 -31.25 -10.55 -5.97
CA MET A 30 -32.35 -9.62 -5.75
C MET A 30 -32.85 -9.01 -7.06
N SER A 31 -32.35 -9.46 -8.21
CA SER A 31 -32.52 -8.78 -9.50
C SER A 31 -33.98 -8.57 -9.89
N THR A 32 -34.84 -9.55 -9.61
CA THR A 32 -36.29 -9.47 -9.90
C THR A 32 -37.07 -8.53 -8.98
N GLN A 33 -36.42 -8.01 -7.94
CA GLN A 33 -37.03 -7.12 -6.95
C GLN A 33 -36.48 -5.71 -7.06
N VAL A 34 -35.60 -5.44 -8.01
CA VAL A 34 -35.05 -4.10 -8.24
C VAL A 34 -35.98 -3.35 -9.18
N GLN A 35 -36.52 -2.23 -8.70
CA GLN A 35 -37.36 -1.32 -9.50
C GLN A 35 -36.49 -0.38 -10.34
N SER A 36 -35.44 0.14 -9.74
CA SER A 36 -34.46 1.01 -10.38
C SER A 36 -33.11 0.91 -9.71
N TRP A 37 -32.07 1.27 -10.45
CA TRP A 37 -30.73 1.43 -9.92
C TRP A 37 -30.00 2.57 -10.62
N ALA A 38 -29.07 3.19 -9.91
CA ALA A 38 -28.14 4.17 -10.44
C ALA A 38 -26.73 3.89 -9.95
N LEU A 39 -25.74 4.24 -10.75
CA LEU A 39 -24.32 4.14 -10.44
C LEU A 39 -23.62 5.43 -10.90
N ASP A 40 -22.92 6.08 -9.98
CA ASP A 40 -22.09 7.25 -10.26
C ASP A 40 -20.64 6.95 -9.89
N ARG A 41 -19.70 7.32 -10.76
CA ARG A 41 -18.26 7.23 -10.52
C ARG A 41 -17.54 8.35 -11.26
N ALA A 42 -16.74 9.15 -10.56
CA ALA A 42 -15.88 10.17 -11.16
C ALA A 42 -14.60 10.39 -10.34
N TYR A 43 -13.55 10.93 -10.96
CA TYR A 43 -12.37 11.38 -10.25
C TYR A 43 -12.68 12.63 -9.42
N SER A 44 -12.33 12.64 -8.15
CA SER A 44 -12.36 13.81 -7.27
C SER A 44 -10.96 14.40 -7.15
N THR A 45 -10.80 15.64 -7.61
CA THR A 45 -9.56 16.41 -7.51
C THR A 45 -9.84 17.77 -6.87
N ASP A 46 -8.78 18.44 -6.43
CA ASP A 46 -8.72 19.86 -6.09
C ASP A 46 -8.14 20.72 -7.23
N LEU A 47 -7.65 20.08 -8.30
CA LEU A 47 -7.30 20.76 -9.53
C LEU A 47 -8.55 21.32 -10.22
N PRO A 48 -8.40 22.33 -11.12
CA PRO A 48 -9.50 22.77 -11.98
C PRO A 48 -10.16 21.59 -12.70
N ASP A 49 -11.44 21.70 -13.02
CA ASP A 49 -12.21 20.60 -13.64
C ASP A 49 -11.56 20.05 -14.92
N ALA A 50 -10.95 20.93 -15.71
CA ALA A 50 -10.18 20.56 -16.90
C ALA A 50 -8.89 19.76 -16.62
N MET A 51 -8.42 19.71 -15.37
CA MET A 51 -7.24 18.95 -14.92
C MET A 51 -7.60 17.74 -14.03
N ARG A 52 -8.89 17.45 -13.86
CA ARG A 52 -9.42 16.37 -13.00
C ARG A 52 -8.89 14.97 -13.31
N ALA A 53 -8.38 14.73 -14.52
CA ALA A 53 -7.73 13.46 -14.83
C ALA A 53 -6.45 13.22 -13.99
N PHE A 54 -5.65 14.25 -13.70
CA PHE A 54 -4.25 14.08 -13.26
C PHE A 54 -4.05 13.85 -11.76
N SER A 55 -5.07 13.95 -10.92
CA SER A 55 -4.89 13.64 -9.51
C SER A 55 -6.18 13.22 -8.82
N GLY A 56 -6.01 12.47 -7.73
CA GLY A 56 -7.04 12.28 -6.72
C GLY A 56 -7.59 10.87 -6.69
N SER A 57 -8.83 10.73 -6.21
CA SER A 57 -9.43 9.43 -5.98
C SER A 57 -10.82 9.34 -6.61
N ALA A 58 -11.19 8.13 -7.01
CA ALA A 58 -12.54 7.83 -7.49
C ALA A 58 -13.15 6.74 -6.62
N SER A 59 -14.32 7.03 -6.06
CA SER A 59 -15.19 6.04 -5.44
C SER A 59 -16.52 5.99 -6.20
N ALA A 60 -17.04 4.81 -6.41
CA ALA A 60 -18.35 4.60 -7.00
C ALA A 60 -19.44 4.54 -5.93
N GLN A 61 -20.57 5.18 -6.20
CA GLN A 61 -21.79 5.06 -5.39
C GLN A 61 -22.89 4.40 -6.21
N ALA A 62 -23.56 3.41 -5.61
CA ALA A 62 -24.74 2.78 -6.18
C ALA A 62 -25.98 3.09 -5.35
N ASP A 63 -27.06 3.47 -6.01
CA ASP A 63 -28.38 3.67 -5.41
C ASP A 63 -29.36 2.64 -5.98
N ILE A 64 -30.06 1.89 -5.13
CA ILE A 64 -30.89 0.74 -5.52
C ILE A 64 -32.27 0.88 -4.87
N ALA A 65 -33.33 0.77 -5.66
CA ALA A 65 -34.70 0.72 -5.17
C ALA A 65 -35.24 -0.72 -5.23
N LEU A 66 -35.64 -1.27 -4.08
CA LEU A 66 -36.20 -2.61 -3.94
C LEU A 66 -37.72 -2.58 -3.77
N SER A 67 -38.43 -3.48 -4.46
CA SER A 67 -39.86 -3.75 -4.30
C SER A 67 -40.16 -4.88 -3.31
N GLY A 68 -41.44 -4.98 -2.93
CA GLY A 68 -41.97 -6.14 -2.22
C GLY A 68 -41.89 -7.44 -3.04
N LYS A 69 -42.16 -8.56 -2.37
CA LYS A 69 -42.24 -9.89 -2.99
C LYS A 69 -43.20 -10.79 -2.21
N GLY A 70 -43.93 -11.64 -2.94
CA GLY A 70 -44.81 -12.65 -2.32
C GLY A 70 -45.95 -12.05 -1.51
N GLY A 71 -46.46 -10.89 -1.93
CA GLY A 71 -47.54 -10.17 -1.23
C GLY A 71 -47.11 -9.37 0.00
N ALA A 72 -45.84 -9.45 0.40
CA ALA A 72 -45.27 -8.61 1.44
C ALA A 72 -44.60 -7.37 0.83
N SER A 73 -44.81 -6.21 1.46
CA SER A 73 -44.24 -4.96 0.99
C SER A 73 -42.73 -4.86 1.24
N ALA A 74 -42.02 -4.04 0.46
CA ALA A 74 -40.60 -3.81 0.61
C ALA A 74 -40.23 -3.33 2.02
N PRO A 75 -40.96 -2.37 2.65
CA PRO A 75 -40.70 -1.98 4.03
C PRO A 75 -40.82 -3.13 5.02
N ALA A 76 -41.77 -4.05 4.84
CA ALA A 76 -41.96 -5.21 5.70
C ALA A 76 -40.85 -6.26 5.55
N LEU A 77 -40.26 -6.36 4.35
CA LEU A 77 -39.20 -7.34 4.04
C LEU A 77 -37.79 -6.81 4.33
N TYR A 78 -37.51 -5.56 3.97
CA TYR A 78 -36.15 -5.01 3.90
C TYR A 78 -35.91 -3.76 4.74
N GLY A 79 -36.97 -3.19 5.33
CA GLY A 79 -36.89 -1.98 6.13
C GLY A 79 -36.04 -2.14 7.41
N PRO A 80 -35.71 -1.02 8.08
CA PRO A 80 -34.94 -1.03 9.34
C PRO A 80 -35.47 -1.98 10.42
N TRP A 81 -36.78 -2.16 10.47
CA TRP A 81 -37.51 -2.97 11.45
C TRP A 81 -38.01 -4.31 10.90
N ALA A 82 -37.66 -4.66 9.66
CA ALA A 82 -38.04 -5.93 9.07
C ALA A 82 -37.40 -7.11 9.84
N PRO A 83 -38.02 -8.30 9.86
CA PRO A 83 -37.45 -9.49 10.49
C PRO A 83 -36.04 -9.76 9.98
N ARG A 84 -35.12 -10.16 10.87
CA ARG A 84 -33.70 -10.41 10.53
C ARG A 84 -33.52 -11.35 9.34
N ALA A 85 -34.36 -12.38 9.23
CA ALA A 85 -34.30 -13.37 8.16
C ALA A 85 -34.48 -12.79 6.74
N SER A 86 -35.21 -11.67 6.60
CA SER A 86 -35.38 -10.97 5.31
C SER A 86 -34.62 -9.65 5.27
N GLY A 87 -34.62 -8.89 6.36
CA GLY A 87 -34.06 -7.55 6.43
C GLY A 87 -32.54 -7.52 6.44
N ASP A 88 -31.87 -8.56 6.93
CA ASP A 88 -30.41 -8.57 6.99
C ASP A 88 -29.75 -8.75 5.62
N VAL A 89 -30.49 -9.03 4.54
CA VAL A 89 -29.95 -9.04 3.18
C VAL A 89 -29.54 -7.63 2.72
N ALA A 90 -30.27 -6.61 3.20
CA ALA A 90 -30.14 -5.21 2.79
C ALA A 90 -29.70 -4.28 3.94
N ARG A 91 -29.22 -4.84 5.07
CA ARG A 91 -28.75 -4.03 6.20
C ARG A 91 -27.42 -3.32 5.85
N PRO A 92 -27.12 -2.19 6.50
CA PRO A 92 -25.80 -1.57 6.40
C PRO A 92 -24.65 -2.56 6.66
N ARG A 93 -23.56 -2.38 5.92
CA ARG A 93 -22.37 -3.26 5.80
C ARG A 93 -22.58 -4.58 5.06
N GLN A 94 -23.77 -4.88 4.55
CA GLN A 94 -23.92 -6.04 3.66
C GLN A 94 -23.25 -5.83 2.32
N SER A 95 -22.75 -6.92 1.75
CA SER A 95 -22.18 -6.91 0.41
C SER A 95 -23.23 -6.55 -0.64
N VAL A 96 -22.81 -5.76 -1.61
CA VAL A 96 -23.56 -5.43 -2.82
C VAL A 96 -22.68 -5.74 -4.01
N VAL A 97 -23.20 -6.52 -4.95
CA VAL A 97 -22.56 -6.75 -6.24
C VAL A 97 -23.58 -6.45 -7.32
N HIS A 98 -23.18 -5.63 -8.27
CA HIS A 98 -23.99 -5.30 -9.43
C HIS A 98 -23.20 -5.63 -10.71
N SER A 99 -23.89 -6.27 -11.64
CA SER A 99 -23.44 -6.50 -13.01
C SER A 99 -24.55 -6.09 -13.94
N TRP A 100 -24.21 -5.48 -15.07
CA TRP A 100 -25.20 -5.15 -16.10
C TRP A 100 -24.69 -5.38 -17.50
N GLY A 101 -25.62 -5.50 -18.44
CA GLY A 101 -25.40 -5.67 -19.87
C GLY A 101 -26.64 -5.24 -20.63
N LEU A 102 -26.69 -5.60 -21.91
CA LEU A 102 -27.81 -5.27 -22.78
C LEU A 102 -28.62 -6.51 -23.13
N GLY A 103 -29.91 -6.29 -23.35
CA GLY A 103 -30.86 -7.29 -23.83
C GLY A 103 -31.59 -8.02 -22.71
N THR A 104 -32.21 -9.14 -23.07
CA THR A 104 -32.98 -9.96 -22.12
C THR A 104 -32.17 -11.08 -21.46
N HIS A 105 -30.87 -11.18 -21.78
CA HIS A 105 -30.03 -12.32 -21.39
C HIS A 105 -29.03 -11.93 -20.30
N ALA A 106 -29.24 -12.43 -19.08
CA ALA A 106 -28.28 -12.26 -17.96
C ALA A 106 -26.88 -12.80 -18.28
N MET A 107 -26.74 -13.70 -19.25
CA MET A 107 -25.43 -14.22 -19.70
C MET A 107 -24.56 -13.16 -20.41
N GLY A 108 -25.10 -11.98 -20.75
CA GLY A 108 -24.36 -10.86 -21.36
C GLY A 108 -23.88 -9.78 -20.37
N THR A 109 -24.04 -9.96 -19.05
CA THR A 109 -23.69 -8.90 -18.08
C THR A 109 -22.20 -8.88 -17.74
N LEU A 110 -21.66 -7.69 -17.49
CA LEU A 110 -20.31 -7.47 -16.95
C LEU A 110 -20.37 -6.90 -15.53
N PRO A 111 -19.40 -7.23 -14.65
CA PRO A 111 -19.27 -6.58 -13.35
C PRO A 111 -19.12 -5.07 -13.51
N THR A 112 -19.85 -4.30 -12.71
CA THR A 112 -19.84 -2.83 -12.75
C THR A 112 -19.66 -2.19 -11.38
N PHE A 113 -20.09 -2.87 -10.31
CA PHE A 113 -19.93 -2.39 -8.96
C PHE A 113 -19.81 -3.53 -7.95
N ARG A 114 -18.88 -3.38 -7.01
CA ARG A 114 -18.72 -4.24 -5.82
C ARG A 114 -18.47 -3.34 -4.62
N GLY A 115 -19.33 -3.47 -3.61
CA GLY A 115 -19.29 -2.57 -2.46
C GLY A 115 -20.08 -3.08 -1.27
N THR A 116 -20.44 -2.16 -0.40
CA THR A 116 -21.27 -2.44 0.78
C THR A 116 -22.38 -1.41 0.96
N VAL A 117 -23.55 -1.86 1.43
CA VAL A 117 -24.68 -0.99 1.77
C VAL A 117 -24.26 -0.02 2.88
N ARG A 118 -24.47 1.27 2.67
CA ARG A 118 -24.23 2.33 3.68
C ARG A 118 -25.50 2.70 4.41
N SER A 119 -26.57 2.95 3.66
CA SER A 119 -27.86 3.29 4.23
C SER A 119 -28.97 2.48 3.59
N ARG A 120 -30.03 2.30 4.37
CA ARG A 120 -31.32 1.81 3.89
C ARG A 120 -32.40 2.74 4.40
N SER A 121 -33.35 3.10 3.55
CA SER A 121 -34.52 3.89 3.94
C SER A 121 -35.78 3.24 3.39
N ALA A 122 -36.82 3.18 4.23
CA ALA A 122 -38.11 2.62 3.90
C ALA A 122 -39.16 3.68 4.20
N GLN A 123 -40.04 3.95 3.24
CA GLN A 123 -41.20 4.82 3.45
C GLN A 123 -42.45 3.96 3.50
N SER A 124 -43.26 4.09 4.55
CA SER A 124 -44.43 3.22 4.75
C SER A 124 -45.55 3.43 3.73
N GLY A 125 -45.55 4.56 3.02
CA GLY A 125 -46.52 4.87 1.97
C GLY A 125 -46.13 4.34 0.58
N GLU A 126 -44.92 3.81 0.42
CA GLU A 126 -44.41 3.29 -0.85
C GLU A 126 -44.05 1.80 -0.70
N ASP A 127 -44.24 1.01 -1.75
CA ASP A 127 -43.72 -0.37 -1.80
C ASP A 127 -42.23 -0.39 -2.21
N THR A 128 -41.43 0.49 -1.59
CA THR A 128 -40.04 0.72 -1.99
C THR A 128 -39.13 0.86 -0.77
N VAL A 129 -37.99 0.16 -0.81
CA VAL A 129 -36.85 0.40 0.08
C VAL A 129 -35.67 0.87 -0.75
N ARG A 130 -35.12 2.03 -0.41
CA ARG A 130 -33.97 2.61 -1.10
C ARG A 130 -32.69 2.27 -0.33
N LEU A 131 -31.70 1.80 -1.05
CA LEU A 131 -30.37 1.48 -0.53
C LEU A 131 -29.36 2.40 -1.20
N SER A 132 -28.44 2.96 -0.41
CA SER A 132 -27.19 3.51 -0.95
C SER A 132 -26.05 2.57 -0.61
N ALA A 133 -25.12 2.39 -1.53
CA ALA A 133 -23.92 1.58 -1.36
C ALA A 133 -22.70 2.33 -1.89
N LEU A 134 -21.56 2.11 -1.26
CA LEU A 134 -20.26 2.61 -1.71
C LEU A 134 -19.37 1.41 -2.02
N ASP A 135 -18.46 1.58 -2.97
CA ASP A 135 -17.52 0.55 -3.40
C ASP A 135 -16.49 0.15 -2.31
N GLY A 136 -15.36 -0.41 -2.73
CA GLY A 136 -14.28 -0.80 -1.83
C GLY A 136 -13.78 0.32 -0.91
N ALA A 137 -13.99 1.60 -1.24
CA ALA A 137 -13.62 2.73 -0.39
C ALA A 137 -14.29 2.66 0.99
N GLU A 138 -15.47 2.03 1.12
CA GLU A 138 -16.12 1.87 2.42
C GLU A 138 -15.34 0.95 3.38
N ARG A 139 -14.50 0.04 2.85
CA ARG A 139 -13.62 -0.81 3.68
C ARG A 139 -12.47 -0.02 4.30
N LEU A 140 -12.10 1.11 3.68
CA LEU A 140 -11.00 1.97 4.05
C LEU A 140 -11.41 3.08 5.03
N ARG A 141 -12.55 2.92 5.72
CA ARG A 141 -13.03 3.86 6.75
C ARG A 141 -12.35 3.72 8.11
N MET A 142 -11.47 2.74 8.28
CA MET A 142 -10.63 2.62 9.48
C MET A 142 -9.71 3.84 9.64
N PRO A 143 -9.31 4.21 10.86
CA PRO A 143 -8.35 5.29 11.08
C PRO A 143 -7.08 5.10 10.25
N ALA A 144 -6.61 6.16 9.60
CA ALA A 144 -5.33 6.13 8.90
C ALA A 144 -4.19 6.06 9.92
N GLN A 145 -3.35 5.04 9.81
CA GLN A 145 -2.15 4.90 10.61
C GLN A 145 -1.00 4.45 9.70
N LEU A 146 0.07 5.23 9.67
CA LEU A 146 1.34 4.85 9.06
C LEU A 146 2.38 4.67 10.18
N PRO A 147 3.28 3.68 10.05
CA PRO A 147 4.47 3.60 10.89
C PRO A 147 5.31 4.87 10.77
N ARG A 148 6.17 5.13 11.76
CA ARG A 148 7.06 6.30 11.80
C ARG A 148 8.50 5.86 12.06
N PRO A 149 9.08 5.05 11.17
CA PRO A 149 10.39 4.46 11.38
C PRO A 149 11.47 5.54 11.41
N ALA A 150 12.38 5.45 12.38
CA ALA A 150 13.55 6.33 12.44
C ALA A 150 14.63 5.97 11.41
N GLY A 151 14.61 4.75 10.85
CA GLY A 151 15.71 4.19 10.05
C GLY A 151 16.19 5.03 8.86
N GLY A 152 15.34 5.87 8.26
CA GLY A 152 15.75 6.78 7.19
C GLY A 152 16.65 7.91 7.66
N ILE A 153 16.42 8.41 8.87
CA ILE A 153 17.13 9.54 9.48
C ILE A 153 17.97 9.10 10.69
N ASP A 154 18.17 7.80 10.86
CA ASP A 154 19.00 7.23 11.90
C ASP A 154 20.47 7.68 11.70
N PRO A 155 21.19 8.07 12.77
CA PRO A 155 22.59 8.50 12.65
C PRO A 155 23.55 7.45 12.04
N ALA A 156 23.21 6.16 12.13
CA ALA A 156 24.00 5.05 11.56
C ALA A 156 23.67 4.78 10.08
N THR A 157 22.57 5.31 9.56
CA THR A 157 22.27 5.25 8.13
C THR A 157 23.22 6.20 7.39
N PRO A 158 23.99 5.71 6.39
CA PRO A 158 24.98 6.52 5.70
C PRO A 158 24.42 7.86 5.18
N TYR A 159 25.19 8.93 5.37
CA TYR A 159 24.94 10.22 4.74
C TYR A 159 25.07 10.11 3.22
N GLY A 160 24.46 11.04 2.46
CA GLY A 160 24.84 11.20 1.05
C GLY A 160 23.90 10.52 0.07
N ASP A 161 23.43 9.34 0.42
CA ASP A 161 22.86 8.47 -0.60
C ASP A 161 21.38 8.82 -0.82
N ALA A 162 21.12 9.55 -1.91
CA ALA A 162 19.77 9.83 -2.45
C ALA A 162 18.94 8.53 -2.70
N THR A 163 19.57 7.37 -2.57
CA THR A 163 19.06 6.02 -2.77
C THR A 163 18.48 5.37 -1.50
N ASN A 164 18.59 6.01 -0.33
CA ASN A 164 18.07 5.46 0.93
C ASN A 164 16.56 5.70 1.09
N TRP A 165 15.77 5.04 0.25
CA TRP A 165 14.31 5.10 0.24
C TRP A 165 13.76 4.26 1.39
N VAL A 166 13.27 4.92 2.45
CA VAL A 166 12.54 4.20 3.52
C VAL A 166 11.23 3.67 2.98
N ALA A 167 10.51 4.49 2.23
CA ALA A 167 9.24 4.15 1.62
C ALA A 167 8.99 4.99 0.37
N SER A 168 7.81 4.82 -0.19
CA SER A 168 7.26 5.62 -1.26
C SER A 168 5.77 5.87 -1.02
N ASP A 169 5.16 6.68 -1.88
CA ASP A 169 3.71 6.78 -2.04
C ASP A 169 3.03 5.41 -2.18
N VAL A 170 3.60 4.55 -3.03
CA VAL A 170 3.11 3.18 -3.27
C VAL A 170 3.14 2.33 -2.01
N TRP A 171 4.25 2.37 -1.24
CA TRP A 171 4.35 1.60 0.01
C TRP A 171 3.32 2.08 1.05
N CYS A 172 3.10 3.39 1.15
CA CYS A 172 2.14 3.95 2.11
C CYS A 172 0.71 3.52 1.78
N VAL A 173 0.36 3.55 0.48
CA VAL A 173 -0.93 3.08 -0.01
C VAL A 173 -1.08 1.58 0.25
N ASP A 174 -0.06 0.78 -0.07
CA ASP A 174 -0.03 -0.66 0.20
C ASP A 174 -0.28 -0.98 1.69
N HIS A 175 0.40 -0.26 2.58
CA HIS A 175 0.24 -0.42 4.03
C HIS A 175 -1.21 -0.14 4.47
N LEU A 176 -1.79 0.97 4.02
CA LEU A 176 -3.16 1.37 4.37
C LEU A 176 -4.20 0.38 3.81
N LEU A 177 -3.99 -0.14 2.60
CA LEU A 177 -4.85 -1.15 1.99
C LEU A 177 -4.84 -2.45 2.79
N MET A 178 -3.64 -2.94 3.15
CA MET A 178 -3.50 -4.20 3.89
C MET A 178 -4.20 -4.16 5.25
N GLY A 179 -4.18 -3.02 5.94
CA GLY A 179 -4.92 -2.82 7.19
C GLY A 179 -6.43 -3.05 7.06
N SER A 180 -6.98 -2.85 5.86
CA SER A 180 -8.40 -3.03 5.54
C SER A 180 -8.76 -4.39 4.93
N GLY A 181 -7.79 -5.30 4.82
CA GLY A 181 -7.97 -6.59 4.15
C GLY A 181 -7.94 -6.52 2.62
N VAL A 182 -7.38 -5.45 2.04
CA VAL A 182 -7.10 -5.34 0.60
C VAL A 182 -5.62 -5.65 0.39
N HIS A 183 -5.31 -6.71 -0.33
CA HIS A 183 -3.97 -7.28 -0.37
C HIS A 183 -3.37 -7.25 -1.78
N THR A 184 -2.08 -6.90 -1.85
CA THR A 184 -1.23 -6.92 -3.05
C THR A 184 -0.31 -8.16 -3.09
N ALA A 185 0.04 -8.69 -1.91
CA ALA A 185 0.84 -9.89 -1.66
C ALA A 185 0.27 -10.68 -0.46
N PRO A 186 0.77 -11.90 -0.15
CA PRO A 186 0.30 -12.68 0.98
C PRO A 186 0.34 -11.89 2.30
N PRO A 187 -0.75 -11.85 3.08
CA PRO A 187 -0.81 -11.05 4.30
C PRO A 187 0.09 -11.61 5.40
N PRO A 188 0.47 -10.75 6.39
CA PRO A 188 1.17 -11.18 7.59
C PRO A 188 0.50 -12.40 8.25
N ARG A 189 1.28 -13.45 8.55
CA ARG A 189 0.75 -14.62 9.29
C ARG A 189 0.30 -14.23 10.69
N ALA A 190 -0.61 -15.04 11.24
CA ALA A 190 -0.81 -15.07 12.68
C ALA A 190 0.52 -15.40 13.39
N GLY A 191 0.93 -14.56 14.35
CA GLY A 191 2.25 -14.69 15.00
C GLY A 191 3.40 -14.01 14.25
N CYS A 192 3.12 -13.25 13.19
CA CYS A 192 4.12 -12.42 12.52
C CYS A 192 4.66 -11.35 13.48
N ILE A 193 6.00 -11.31 13.62
CA ILE A 193 6.72 -10.33 14.46
C ILE A 193 7.53 -9.34 13.61
N LEU A 194 7.73 -9.63 12.33
CA LEU A 194 8.32 -8.73 11.36
C LEU A 194 7.76 -9.06 9.97
N TYR A 195 7.27 -8.04 9.27
CA TYR A 195 6.83 -8.14 7.89
C TYR A 195 7.20 -6.87 7.14
N ALA A 196 7.84 -7.03 5.98
CA ALA A 196 8.09 -5.96 5.03
C ALA A 196 7.61 -6.43 3.65
N SER A 197 6.57 -5.77 3.11
CA SER A 197 6.04 -6.13 1.78
C SER A 197 7.08 -5.97 0.68
N MET A 198 8.02 -5.04 0.85
CA MET A 198 8.97 -4.62 -0.17
C MET A 198 8.24 -4.13 -1.44
N HIS A 199 7.12 -3.43 -1.28
CA HIS A 199 6.40 -2.76 -2.38
C HIS A 199 6.72 -1.28 -2.41
N GLY A 200 7.92 -0.93 -2.89
CA GLY A 200 8.35 0.47 -3.01
C GLY A 200 8.96 1.10 -1.76
N GLY A 201 9.26 0.29 -0.75
CA GLY A 201 9.91 0.75 0.47
C GLY A 201 10.66 -0.35 1.20
N ALA A 202 11.71 0.03 1.92
CA ALA A 202 12.36 -0.82 2.91
C ALA A 202 11.63 -0.84 4.26
N ALA A 203 10.67 0.05 4.50
CA ALA A 203 9.91 0.11 5.75
C ALA A 203 9.13 -1.20 6.02
N ALA A 204 9.11 -1.61 7.28
CA ALA A 204 8.36 -2.76 7.72
C ALA A 204 6.90 -2.36 8.00
N ASN A 205 5.94 -3.19 7.57
CA ASN A 205 4.54 -3.03 7.96
C ASN A 205 4.29 -3.55 9.38
N VAL A 206 5.08 -4.54 9.81
CA VAL A 206 5.13 -5.05 11.19
C VAL A 206 6.59 -5.05 11.62
N GLY A 207 6.92 -4.46 12.77
CA GLY A 207 8.30 -4.29 13.23
C GLY A 207 8.89 -2.95 12.82
N TYR A 208 10.21 -2.83 12.90
CA TYR A 208 10.90 -1.55 12.79
C TYR A 208 12.07 -1.63 11.82
N LEU A 209 12.15 -0.69 10.89
CA LEU A 209 13.36 -0.48 10.08
C LEU A 209 14.40 0.28 10.92
N LYS A 210 15.50 -0.37 11.24
CA LYS A 210 16.60 0.21 12.04
C LYS A 210 17.53 1.05 11.18
N THR A 211 17.99 0.48 10.07
CA THR A 211 18.91 1.14 9.14
C THR A 211 18.92 0.37 7.82
N LEU A 212 19.34 1.04 6.75
CA LEU A 212 19.45 0.48 5.42
C LEU A 212 20.67 1.06 4.69
N SER A 213 21.10 0.38 3.63
CA SER A 213 22.06 0.92 2.68
C SER A 213 21.92 0.23 1.33
N GLY A 214 22.55 0.80 0.30
CA GLY A 214 22.49 0.33 -1.08
C GLY A 214 21.43 1.04 -1.91
N ASN A 215 21.06 0.43 -3.02
CA ASN A 215 20.23 1.06 -4.06
C ASN A 215 18.76 0.66 -3.89
N TRP A 216 18.06 1.33 -2.97
CA TRP A 216 16.62 1.14 -2.75
C TRP A 216 15.74 1.95 -3.72
N GLU A 217 16.31 2.53 -4.79
CA GLU A 217 15.57 3.16 -5.90
C GLU A 217 15.15 2.19 -7.00
N LYS A 218 15.62 0.93 -6.96
CA LYS A 218 15.41 -0.05 -8.04
C LYS A 218 14.21 -0.95 -7.78
N TRP A 219 13.09 -0.58 -8.36
CA TRP A 219 11.82 -1.30 -8.28
C TRP A 219 11.37 -1.77 -9.64
N SER A 220 10.75 -2.96 -9.71
CA SER A 220 10.13 -3.39 -10.95
C SER A 220 8.86 -4.19 -10.71
N LYS A 221 7.82 -3.85 -11.47
CA LYS A 221 6.62 -4.69 -11.61
C LYS A 221 6.82 -5.83 -12.60
N LYS A 222 7.72 -5.63 -13.56
CA LYS A 222 8.06 -6.69 -14.50
C LYS A 222 8.71 -7.80 -13.70
N ASP A 223 8.18 -9.01 -13.86
CA ASP A 223 8.71 -10.23 -13.27
C ASP A 223 8.61 -10.33 -11.73
N ALA A 224 8.04 -9.31 -11.07
CA ALA A 224 7.70 -9.29 -9.65
C ALA A 224 6.96 -10.57 -9.18
N PRO A 225 7.32 -11.15 -8.02
CA PRO A 225 6.60 -12.30 -7.46
C PRO A 225 5.09 -12.06 -7.28
N TRP A 226 4.68 -10.87 -6.85
CA TRP A 226 3.29 -10.49 -6.62
C TRP A 226 2.93 -9.13 -7.22
N GLU A 227 3.54 -8.03 -6.76
CA GLU A 227 3.12 -6.67 -7.16
C GLU A 227 4.27 -5.84 -7.74
N CYS A 228 5.27 -5.54 -6.91
CA CYS A 228 6.42 -4.71 -7.28
C CYS A 228 7.60 -5.10 -6.39
N SER A 229 8.73 -5.47 -6.99
CA SER A 229 9.83 -6.10 -6.28
C SER A 229 11.02 -5.18 -6.08
N ALA A 230 11.66 -5.27 -4.90
CA ALA A 230 12.96 -4.68 -4.64
C ALA A 230 14.03 -5.43 -5.43
N SER A 231 14.91 -4.72 -6.13
CA SER A 231 16.03 -5.34 -6.85
C SER A 231 17.37 -5.04 -6.18
N GLY A 232 18.13 -6.09 -5.88
CA GLY A 232 19.52 -5.96 -5.42
C GLY A 232 20.45 -5.35 -6.48
N ASN A 233 21.48 -4.62 -6.06
CA ASN A 233 22.50 -4.10 -6.96
C ASN A 233 23.43 -5.23 -7.48
N ARG A 234 24.05 -5.00 -8.65
CA ARG A 234 24.99 -5.94 -9.30
C ARG A 234 26.42 -5.84 -8.76
N MET A 235 26.79 -4.71 -8.15
CA MET A 235 28.16 -4.42 -7.69
C MET A 235 28.32 -4.38 -6.16
N GLY A 236 27.27 -4.70 -5.40
CA GLY A 236 27.25 -4.67 -3.93
C GLY A 236 25.86 -5.01 -3.40
N GLY A 237 25.76 -5.40 -2.13
CA GLY A 237 24.51 -5.81 -1.50
C GLY A 237 23.58 -4.64 -1.18
N THR A 238 22.33 -4.69 -1.64
CA THR A 238 21.25 -3.81 -1.14
C THR A 238 20.72 -4.46 0.13
N TRP A 239 20.88 -3.81 1.29
CA TRP A 239 20.54 -4.42 2.57
C TRP A 239 19.69 -3.51 3.46
N ALA A 240 18.86 -4.15 4.29
CA ALA A 240 18.07 -3.50 5.32
C ALA A 240 18.12 -4.32 6.61
N LYS A 241 18.20 -3.61 7.73
CA LYS A 241 18.23 -4.18 9.08
C LYS A 241 16.94 -3.82 9.80
N TYR A 242 16.29 -4.84 10.33
CA TYR A 242 15.01 -4.74 11.01
C TYR A 242 15.11 -5.17 12.45
N ILE A 243 14.35 -4.53 13.32
CA ILE A 243 14.08 -5.02 14.68
C ILE A 243 12.63 -5.55 14.68
N PRO A 244 12.41 -6.81 15.06
CA PRO A 244 11.06 -7.35 15.21
C PRO A 244 10.22 -6.53 16.21
N GLN A 245 8.91 -6.46 15.98
CA GLN A 245 7.96 -5.78 16.86
C GLN A 245 7.96 -6.37 18.27
N MET A 246 8.16 -7.70 18.34
CA MET A 246 8.41 -8.46 19.55
C MET A 246 9.74 -9.19 19.38
N ARG A 247 10.65 -9.05 20.34
CA ARG A 247 11.93 -9.77 20.35
C ARG A 247 11.70 -11.19 20.86
N PRO A 248 11.69 -12.23 20.00
CA PRO A 248 11.58 -13.61 20.45
C PRO A 248 12.80 -13.95 21.32
N VAL A 249 12.60 -14.79 22.32
CA VAL A 249 13.68 -15.42 23.08
C VAL A 249 14.10 -16.73 22.41
N ASN A 250 15.23 -17.30 22.80
CA ASN A 250 15.79 -18.51 22.19
C ASN A 250 15.86 -19.74 23.13
N ARG A 251 15.20 -19.72 24.29
CA ARG A 251 15.24 -20.81 25.27
C ARG A 251 13.88 -21.12 25.86
N ASN A 252 13.71 -22.39 26.23
CA ASN A 252 12.59 -22.89 27.05
C ASN A 252 11.20 -22.74 26.41
N HIS A 253 11.11 -22.86 25.09
CA HIS A 253 9.84 -22.86 24.37
C HIS A 253 9.79 -23.95 23.29
N SER A 254 8.57 -24.40 22.98
CA SER A 254 8.29 -25.45 21.99
C SER A 254 7.99 -24.91 20.60
N ASP A 255 7.87 -23.59 20.44
CA ASP A 255 7.66 -22.92 19.17
C ASP A 255 8.99 -22.64 18.44
N GLY A 256 8.90 -22.21 17.20
CA GLY A 256 10.03 -21.85 16.36
C GLY A 256 9.75 -20.62 15.51
N LEU A 257 10.78 -20.19 14.78
CA LEU A 257 10.72 -19.04 13.89
C LEU A 257 10.61 -19.51 12.44
N TRP A 258 9.57 -19.08 11.76
CA TRP A 258 9.37 -19.24 10.33
C TRP A 258 9.77 -17.96 9.61
N LEU A 259 10.92 -17.99 8.95
CA LEU A 259 11.41 -16.93 8.09
C LEU A 259 11.05 -17.26 6.65
N GLU A 260 10.47 -16.32 5.91
CA GLU A 260 10.18 -16.52 4.50
C GLU A 260 10.29 -15.25 3.66
N ILE A 261 10.49 -15.45 2.35
CA ILE A 261 10.48 -14.39 1.35
C ILE A 261 10.09 -14.97 -0.01
N TRP A 262 9.57 -14.14 -0.90
CA TRP A 262 9.41 -14.44 -2.31
C TRP A 262 10.57 -13.86 -3.09
N ALA A 263 11.10 -14.64 -4.03
CA ALA A 263 12.20 -14.24 -4.89
C ALA A 263 11.87 -14.51 -6.35
N LYS A 264 12.43 -13.71 -7.26
CA LYS A 264 12.39 -13.98 -8.69
C LYS A 264 13.80 -14.08 -9.24
N ASN A 265 14.14 -15.28 -9.70
CA ASN A 265 15.34 -15.52 -10.48
C ASN A 265 15.00 -15.40 -11.98
N THR A 266 15.46 -14.35 -12.66
CA THR A 266 15.05 -14.05 -14.04
C THR A 266 15.97 -14.63 -15.10
N SER A 267 17.26 -14.75 -14.82
CA SER A 267 18.26 -15.17 -15.81
C SER A 267 19.57 -15.57 -15.14
N ARG A 268 20.41 -16.29 -15.89
CA ARG A 268 21.76 -16.61 -15.45
C ARG A 268 22.62 -15.34 -15.44
N VAL A 269 23.18 -15.03 -14.28
CA VAL A 269 24.14 -13.92 -14.14
C VAL A 269 25.57 -14.36 -14.50
N PRO A 270 26.45 -13.44 -14.95
CA PRO A 270 27.88 -13.72 -15.14
C PRO A 270 28.56 -14.19 -13.84
N ALA A 271 29.64 -14.96 -13.96
CA ALA A 271 30.41 -15.46 -12.81
C ALA A 271 30.99 -14.36 -11.90
N THR A 272 31.10 -13.13 -12.39
CA THR A 272 31.60 -11.97 -11.65
C THR A 272 30.53 -11.26 -10.81
N VAL A 273 29.26 -11.68 -10.93
CA VAL A 273 28.12 -11.06 -10.26
C VAL A 273 27.56 -12.02 -9.22
N ASP A 274 27.30 -11.54 -8.01
CA ASP A 274 26.58 -12.29 -6.97
C ASP A 274 25.08 -12.26 -7.26
N SER A 275 24.41 -13.41 -7.16
CA SER A 275 22.95 -13.54 -7.26
C SER A 275 22.46 -14.31 -6.06
N SER A 276 22.16 -13.58 -4.99
CA SER A 276 21.92 -14.20 -3.70
C SER A 276 20.99 -13.38 -2.82
N ILE A 277 20.41 -14.07 -1.84
CA ILE A 277 19.68 -13.49 -0.72
C ILE A 277 20.34 -14.00 0.54
N LYS A 278 20.75 -13.10 1.44
CA LYS A 278 21.29 -13.47 2.74
C LYS A 278 20.42 -12.90 3.86
N PHE A 279 20.09 -13.75 4.82
CA PHE A 279 19.50 -13.39 6.09
C PHE A 279 20.54 -13.50 7.19
N SER A 280 20.61 -12.52 8.09
CA SER A 280 21.43 -12.58 9.30
C SER A 280 20.54 -12.30 10.50
N LEU A 281 20.29 -13.31 11.34
CA LEU A 281 19.46 -13.21 12.54
C LEU A 281 20.37 -13.05 13.76
N SER A 282 20.35 -11.88 14.38
CA SER A 282 21.22 -11.54 15.50
C SER A 282 20.52 -11.76 16.84
N TRP A 283 21.21 -12.34 17.82
CA TRP A 283 20.75 -12.59 19.19
C TRP A 283 21.65 -11.89 20.19
N ASP A 284 21.03 -11.14 21.10
CA ASP A 284 21.70 -10.50 22.24
C ASP A 284 21.65 -11.44 23.44
N ALA A 285 22.81 -11.96 23.82
CA ALA A 285 23.01 -12.85 24.96
C ALA A 285 23.41 -12.11 26.25
N GLY A 286 23.41 -10.77 26.23
CA GLY A 286 23.89 -9.93 27.31
C GLY A 286 25.40 -9.65 27.23
N LYS A 287 25.85 -8.69 28.07
CA LYS A 287 27.26 -8.26 28.20
C LYS A 287 27.94 -7.84 26.87
N GLY A 288 27.16 -7.41 25.88
CA GLY A 288 27.68 -6.99 24.58
C GLY A 288 28.10 -8.13 23.65
N VAL A 289 27.74 -9.38 23.98
CA VAL A 289 28.01 -10.56 23.14
C VAL A 289 26.82 -10.79 22.22
N MET A 290 27.08 -10.67 20.92
CA MET A 290 26.10 -10.86 19.86
C MET A 290 26.41 -12.14 19.08
N HIS A 291 25.39 -12.96 18.87
CA HIS A 291 25.48 -14.17 18.06
C HIS A 291 24.60 -14.05 16.82
N THR A 292 25.09 -14.38 15.63
CA THR A 292 24.30 -14.36 14.40
C THR A 292 24.14 -15.75 13.81
N VAL A 293 22.92 -16.03 13.35
CA VAL A 293 22.60 -17.18 12.51
C VAL A 293 22.37 -16.65 11.10
N ASP A 294 23.21 -17.07 10.17
CA ASP A 294 23.19 -16.60 8.79
C ASP A 294 22.63 -17.69 7.87
N ILE A 295 21.78 -17.29 6.93
CA ILE A 295 21.20 -18.13 5.87
C ILE A 295 21.45 -17.44 4.54
N LYS A 296 22.25 -18.03 3.65
CA LYS A 296 22.47 -17.53 2.28
C LYS A 296 21.84 -18.49 1.27
N VAL A 297 21.02 -17.97 0.36
CA VAL A 297 20.54 -18.68 -0.82
C VAL A 297 21.23 -18.09 -2.04
N ASP A 298 22.07 -18.88 -2.70
CA ASP A 298 22.85 -18.48 -3.85
C ASP A 298 22.28 -19.13 -5.11
N PHE A 299 21.65 -18.31 -5.97
CA PHE A 299 21.02 -18.77 -7.20
C PHE A 299 22.04 -19.04 -8.31
N ARG A 300 23.26 -18.49 -8.19
CA ARG A 300 24.34 -18.74 -9.14
C ARG A 300 25.03 -20.07 -8.83
N GLU A 301 25.39 -20.28 -7.57
CA GLU A 301 26.06 -21.50 -7.10
C GLU A 301 25.08 -22.64 -6.83
N GLY A 302 23.77 -22.37 -6.85
CA GLY A 302 22.72 -23.33 -6.55
C GLY A 302 22.90 -23.93 -5.17
N ALA A 303 23.18 -23.08 -4.20
CA ALA A 303 23.57 -23.49 -2.86
C ALA A 303 22.75 -22.76 -1.81
N VAL A 304 22.47 -23.47 -0.73
CA VAL A 304 21.94 -22.90 0.51
C VAL A 304 22.96 -23.13 1.61
N THR A 305 23.42 -22.04 2.21
CA THR A 305 24.49 -22.04 3.20
C THR A 305 23.97 -21.52 4.52
N TYR A 306 24.21 -22.28 5.59
CA TYR A 306 23.92 -21.92 6.96
C TYR A 306 25.21 -21.69 7.72
N SER A 307 25.37 -20.58 8.43
CA SER A 307 26.57 -20.35 9.25
C SER A 307 26.24 -19.64 10.56
N GLY A 308 27.13 -19.76 11.53
CA GLY A 308 27.03 -19.04 12.79
C GLY A 308 28.18 -18.05 12.96
N ARG A 309 27.95 -16.97 13.67
CA ARG A 309 29.02 -16.06 14.11
C ARG A 309 28.80 -15.58 15.53
N GLN A 310 29.87 -15.41 16.28
CA GLN A 310 29.90 -14.56 17.46
C GLN A 310 30.64 -13.29 17.07
N LEU A 311 30.06 -12.11 17.30
CA LEU A 311 30.66 -10.85 16.87
C LEU A 311 31.74 -10.36 17.85
N ASN A 312 31.61 -10.68 19.13
CA ASN A 312 32.53 -10.21 20.19
C ASN A 312 32.82 -11.32 21.23
N PRO A 313 34.07 -11.81 21.34
CA PRO A 313 35.11 -11.74 20.31
C PRO A 313 34.63 -12.36 18.98
N PRO A 314 35.16 -11.90 17.83
CA PRO A 314 34.85 -12.49 16.54
C PRO A 314 35.20 -13.98 16.48
N GLN A 315 34.20 -14.82 16.27
CA GLN A 315 34.37 -16.25 16.04
C GLN A 315 33.36 -16.73 15.00
N GLU A 316 33.83 -17.45 13.99
CA GLU A 316 32.97 -18.03 12.97
C GLU A 316 32.75 -19.51 13.23
N TYR A 317 31.51 -19.94 13.02
CA TYR A 317 31.09 -21.32 13.13
C TYR A 317 30.74 -21.78 11.72
N GLY A 318 31.54 -22.74 11.23
CA GLY A 318 31.72 -23.05 9.82
C GLY A 318 30.41 -23.24 9.04
N PRO A 319 30.42 -22.90 7.74
CA PRO A 319 29.24 -23.00 6.89
C PRO A 319 28.84 -24.47 6.71
N VAL A 320 27.55 -24.74 6.85
CA VAL A 320 26.90 -25.98 6.41
C VAL A 320 26.20 -25.68 5.10
N GLU A 321 26.72 -26.23 4.01
CA GLU A 321 26.20 -26.01 2.66
C GLU A 321 25.33 -27.19 2.20
N THR A 322 24.31 -26.91 1.39
CA THR A 322 23.52 -27.91 0.67
C THR A 322 23.25 -27.40 -0.74
N TYR A 323 23.56 -28.23 -1.74
CA TYR A 323 23.33 -27.88 -3.13
C TYR A 323 21.90 -28.22 -3.56
N VAL A 324 21.28 -27.29 -4.26
CA VAL A 324 19.95 -27.37 -4.86
C VAL A 324 20.09 -26.92 -6.31
N ASP A 325 20.33 -27.86 -7.22
CA ASP A 325 20.61 -27.55 -8.63
C ASP A 325 19.49 -26.75 -9.31
N ALA A 326 18.24 -26.96 -8.89
CA ALA A 326 17.08 -26.22 -9.40
C ALA A 326 17.23 -24.69 -9.25
N LEU A 327 17.94 -24.20 -8.22
CA LEU A 327 18.20 -22.76 -8.05
C LEU A 327 18.96 -22.15 -9.25
N LYS A 328 19.80 -22.93 -9.94
CA LYS A 328 20.57 -22.50 -11.13
C LYS A 328 19.75 -22.50 -12.41
N SER A 329 18.79 -23.43 -12.51
CA SER A 329 18.14 -23.78 -13.79
C SER A 329 16.69 -23.37 -13.88
N ASP A 330 15.99 -23.25 -12.75
CA ASP A 330 14.56 -22.98 -12.71
C ASP A 330 14.33 -21.48 -12.51
N PHE A 331 14.38 -20.76 -13.63
CA PHE A 331 14.07 -19.33 -13.68
C PHE A 331 12.57 -19.11 -13.48
N GLY A 332 12.21 -18.17 -12.61
CA GLY A 332 10.83 -17.88 -12.24
C GLY A 332 10.69 -17.47 -10.79
N ARG A 333 9.45 -17.53 -10.31
CA ARG A 333 9.07 -17.19 -8.94
C ARG A 333 9.42 -18.33 -7.99
N TRP A 334 10.14 -17.99 -6.93
CA TRP A 334 10.51 -18.86 -5.83
C TRP A 334 9.85 -18.38 -4.54
N HIS A 335 9.43 -19.33 -3.71
CA HIS A 335 9.17 -19.10 -2.29
C HIS A 335 10.29 -19.75 -1.49
N LEU A 336 10.90 -18.99 -0.59
CA LEU A 336 11.98 -19.47 0.27
C LEU A 336 11.46 -19.41 1.71
N GLY A 337 11.33 -20.56 2.37
CA GLY A 337 10.91 -20.69 3.75
C GLY A 337 11.94 -21.42 4.60
N PHE A 338 12.20 -20.94 5.81
CA PHE A 338 13.18 -21.49 6.73
C PHE A 338 12.57 -21.62 8.12
N TRP A 339 12.59 -22.83 8.66
CA TRP A 339 12.18 -23.12 10.03
C TRP A 339 13.39 -23.17 10.94
N LEU A 340 13.56 -22.14 11.78
CA LEU A 340 14.62 -22.02 12.77
C LEU A 340 14.10 -22.43 14.15
N THR A 341 14.83 -23.33 14.80
CA THR A 341 14.63 -23.70 16.21
C THR A 341 15.95 -23.61 16.95
N VAL A 342 15.91 -23.18 18.21
CA VAL A 342 17.06 -23.20 19.11
C VAL A 342 16.75 -24.16 20.24
N SER A 343 17.60 -25.16 20.44
CA SER A 343 17.41 -26.14 21.50
C SER A 343 17.57 -25.52 22.89
N SER A 344 17.10 -26.21 23.93
CA SER A 344 17.35 -25.81 25.32
C SER A 344 18.83 -25.77 25.68
N GLY A 345 19.73 -26.36 24.88
CA GLY A 345 21.19 -26.27 24.99
C GLY A 345 21.81 -25.08 24.24
N GLY A 346 21.09 -24.47 23.29
CA GLY A 346 21.54 -23.30 22.51
C GLY A 346 21.90 -23.60 21.07
N THR A 347 21.90 -24.88 20.70
CA THR A 347 22.19 -25.31 19.33
C THR A 347 21.07 -24.86 18.40
N ALA A 348 21.41 -24.02 17.42
CA ALA A 348 20.51 -23.60 16.36
C ALA A 348 20.38 -24.68 15.29
N ALA A 349 19.14 -24.93 14.83
CA ALA A 349 18.84 -25.87 13.78
C ALA A 349 17.83 -25.29 12.80
N ILE A 350 18.10 -25.47 11.51
CA ILE A 350 17.34 -24.89 10.40
C ILE A 350 16.86 -26.01 9.48
N THR A 351 15.60 -25.92 9.05
CA THR A 351 15.05 -26.75 7.95
C THR A 351 14.62 -25.82 6.83
N GLY A 352 15.09 -26.06 5.61
CA GLY A 352 14.78 -25.22 4.44
C GLY A 352 13.64 -25.81 3.61
N HIS A 353 12.83 -24.92 3.04
CA HIS A 353 11.67 -25.23 2.23
C HIS A 353 11.64 -24.28 1.04
N LEU A 354 11.93 -24.80 -0.14
CA LEU A 354 11.92 -23.98 -1.34
C LEU A 354 10.78 -24.47 -2.23
N VAL A 355 9.93 -23.55 -2.71
CA VAL A 355 9.00 -23.87 -3.80
C VAL A 355 9.54 -23.21 -5.05
N SER A 356 9.82 -24.03 -6.05
CA SER A 356 10.40 -23.59 -7.31
C SER A 356 9.30 -23.31 -8.34
N PRO A 357 9.63 -22.68 -9.48
CA PRO A 357 8.69 -22.50 -10.58
C PRO A 357 8.19 -23.80 -11.23
N ARG A 358 8.93 -24.91 -11.09
CA ARG A 358 8.68 -26.19 -11.79
C ARG A 358 8.31 -27.33 -10.84
N ASP A 359 8.95 -27.40 -9.68
CA ASP A 359 8.73 -28.39 -8.64
C ASP A 359 7.92 -27.78 -7.48
N PRO A 360 6.81 -28.42 -7.06
CA PRO A 360 5.95 -27.94 -5.98
C PRO A 360 6.64 -27.84 -4.62
N LEU A 361 7.73 -28.58 -4.33
CA LEU A 361 8.44 -28.47 -3.05
C LEU A 361 9.80 -29.16 -3.02
N ILE A 362 10.84 -28.40 -2.69
CA ILE A 362 12.19 -28.87 -2.37
C ILE A 362 12.43 -28.77 -0.86
N GLU A 363 12.57 -29.91 -0.20
CA GLU A 363 12.86 -30.02 1.24
C GLU A 363 14.37 -30.10 1.47
N ILE A 364 14.92 -29.15 2.22
CA ILE A 364 16.30 -29.21 2.70
C ILE A 364 16.28 -29.80 4.10
N SER A 365 16.92 -30.98 4.23
CA SER A 365 17.04 -31.71 5.50
C SER A 365 17.48 -30.79 6.64
N ARG A 366 16.94 -31.00 7.85
CA ARG A 366 17.32 -30.26 9.06
C ARG A 366 18.84 -30.25 9.22
N LYS A 367 19.44 -29.06 9.29
CA LYS A 367 20.86 -28.84 9.57
C LYS A 367 21.04 -28.19 10.94
N THR A 368 22.02 -28.65 11.70
CA THR A 368 22.49 -28.00 12.93
C THR A 368 23.75 -27.23 12.62
N ILE A 369 23.90 -26.01 13.12
CA ILE A 369 25.15 -25.25 13.00
C ILE A 369 26.11 -25.80 14.07
N PRO A 370 27.16 -26.55 13.69
CA PRO A 370 28.02 -27.23 14.66
C PRO A 370 28.71 -26.21 15.56
N THR A 371 28.91 -26.55 16.84
CA THR A 371 29.70 -25.76 17.81
C THR A 371 29.18 -24.35 18.13
N MET A 372 28.04 -23.95 17.56
CA MET A 372 27.38 -22.69 17.88
C MET A 372 26.35 -22.91 18.99
N ASP A 373 26.73 -22.62 20.23
CA ASP A 373 25.79 -22.53 21.34
C ASP A 373 25.36 -21.08 21.54
N VAL A 374 24.16 -20.75 21.05
CA VAL A 374 23.57 -19.41 21.26
C VAL A 374 23.11 -19.32 22.71
N PRO A 375 23.73 -18.49 23.58
CA PRO A 375 23.36 -18.41 24.99
C PRO A 375 21.91 -17.90 25.16
N PRO A 376 21.29 -18.07 26.34
CA PRO A 376 19.98 -17.49 26.62
C PRO A 376 19.95 -15.99 26.31
N GLY A 377 19.03 -15.57 25.47
CA GLY A 377 18.99 -14.21 24.93
C GLY A 377 17.71 -13.93 24.16
N ALA A 378 17.64 -12.73 23.59
CA ALA A 378 16.53 -12.29 22.75
C ALA A 378 17.06 -11.82 21.38
N MET A 379 16.25 -11.96 20.35
CA MET A 379 16.63 -11.48 19.02
C MET A 379 16.82 -9.98 19.05
N ALA A 380 17.94 -9.53 18.50
CA ALA A 380 18.27 -8.11 18.38
C ALA A 380 17.78 -7.53 17.06
N ASP A 381 18.08 -8.21 15.95
CA ASP A 381 17.71 -7.77 14.61
C ASP A 381 17.71 -8.92 13.59
N LEU A 382 17.04 -8.68 12.46
CA LEU A 382 17.13 -9.43 11.23
C LEU A 382 17.69 -8.50 10.14
N THR A 383 18.78 -8.89 9.51
CA THR A 383 19.29 -8.19 8.31
C THR A 383 19.00 -9.03 7.07
N ILE A 384 18.44 -8.41 6.04
CA ILE A 384 18.36 -8.96 4.69
C ILE A 384 19.38 -8.25 3.81
N ASP A 385 20.10 -9.02 3.00
CA ASP A 385 21.01 -8.53 1.96
C ASP A 385 20.64 -9.20 0.63
N ILE A 386 20.51 -8.39 -0.42
CA ILE A 386 19.96 -8.76 -1.72
C ILE A 386 20.97 -8.38 -2.80
N SER A 387 21.40 -9.36 -3.58
CA SER A 387 22.34 -9.20 -4.70
C SER A 387 21.72 -9.72 -5.98
N SER A 388 21.61 -8.88 -7.01
CA SER A 388 21.13 -9.23 -8.36
C SER A 388 19.91 -10.16 -8.42
N ILE A 389 18.95 -9.97 -7.51
CA ILE A 389 17.71 -10.71 -7.47
C ILE A 389 16.56 -9.81 -7.01
N GLN A 390 15.35 -10.14 -7.43
CA GLN A 390 14.13 -9.44 -7.08
C GLN A 390 13.44 -10.13 -5.91
N VAL A 391 13.00 -9.38 -4.90
CA VAL A 391 12.36 -9.95 -3.70
C VAL A 391 11.12 -9.18 -3.24
N GLU A 392 10.20 -9.91 -2.61
CA GLU A 392 8.94 -9.41 -2.02
C GLU A 392 8.54 -10.18 -0.76
N GLY A 393 7.80 -9.54 0.13
CA GLY A 393 7.12 -10.18 1.26
C GLY A 393 8.06 -10.87 2.26
N LEU A 394 9.10 -10.15 2.72
CA LEU A 394 9.94 -10.64 3.81
C LEU A 394 9.12 -10.77 5.09
N GLN A 395 9.10 -11.96 5.68
CA GLN A 395 8.34 -12.23 6.89
C GLN A 395 9.11 -13.08 7.88
N LEU A 396 9.02 -12.74 9.16
CA LEU A 396 9.43 -13.57 10.30
C LEU A 396 8.24 -13.77 11.23
N SER A 397 7.85 -15.02 11.43
CA SER A 397 6.72 -15.40 12.29
C SER A 397 7.16 -16.37 13.39
N GLN A 398 6.66 -16.15 14.60
CA GLN A 398 6.82 -17.10 15.69
C GLN A 398 5.60 -18.04 15.73
N LEU A 399 5.81 -19.32 15.43
CA LEU A 399 4.74 -20.29 15.25
C LEU A 399 4.90 -21.48 16.19
N ALA A 400 3.80 -22.04 16.69
CA ALA A 400 3.85 -23.24 17.53
C ALA A 400 4.44 -24.46 16.80
N ALA A 401 4.29 -24.52 15.49
CA ALA A 401 4.88 -25.54 14.63
C ALA A 401 5.11 -24.97 13.23
N LYS A 402 6.05 -25.59 12.51
CA LYS A 402 6.27 -25.37 11.08
C LYS A 402 4.98 -25.63 10.30
N PRO A 403 4.63 -24.82 9.28
CA PRO A 403 3.51 -25.10 8.40
C PRO A 403 3.66 -26.47 7.70
N SER A 404 2.64 -27.33 7.82
CA SER A 404 2.74 -28.74 7.48
C SER A 404 2.58 -29.07 6.00
N SER A 405 1.73 -28.34 5.26
CA SER A 405 1.46 -28.54 3.82
C SER A 405 2.09 -27.43 2.96
N VAL A 406 2.26 -27.71 1.65
CA VAL A 406 2.70 -26.70 0.67
C VAL A 406 1.72 -25.53 0.62
N ALA A 407 0.41 -25.80 0.54
CA ALA A 407 -0.62 -24.76 0.56
C ALA A 407 -0.53 -23.87 1.81
N ALA A 408 -0.29 -24.44 2.99
CA ALA A 408 -0.10 -23.66 4.22
C ALA A 408 1.18 -22.81 4.21
N ARG A 409 2.26 -23.32 3.60
CA ARG A 409 3.53 -22.57 3.42
C ARG A 409 3.38 -21.45 2.40
N MET A 410 2.59 -21.64 1.35
CA MET A 410 2.33 -20.65 0.31
C MET A 410 1.16 -19.72 0.64
N GLN A 411 0.45 -19.95 1.75
CA GLN A 411 -0.81 -19.29 2.14
C GLN A 411 -1.89 -19.37 1.04
N GLU A 412 -1.91 -20.46 0.27
CA GLU A 412 -2.89 -20.69 -0.80
C GLU A 412 -4.32 -20.79 -0.24
N GLY A 413 -5.26 -20.10 -0.88
CA GLY A 413 -6.67 -20.08 -0.49
C GLY A 413 -6.97 -19.31 0.80
N MET A 414 -5.96 -18.69 1.43
CA MET A 414 -6.13 -17.87 2.64
C MET A 414 -6.34 -16.38 2.34
N TRP A 415 -6.03 -15.95 1.12
CA TRP A 415 -6.10 -14.56 0.68
C TRP A 415 -6.29 -14.50 -0.83
N ASP A 416 -6.81 -13.36 -1.30
CA ASP A 416 -6.92 -13.03 -2.72
C ASP A 416 -6.26 -11.68 -2.99
N LYS A 417 -5.51 -11.60 -4.10
CA LYS A 417 -4.99 -10.34 -4.58
C LYS A 417 -6.14 -9.45 -5.03
N SER A 418 -6.28 -8.30 -4.40
CA SER A 418 -7.40 -7.35 -4.59
C SER A 418 -6.94 -5.92 -4.80
N ALA A 419 -5.65 -5.70 -5.02
CA ALA A 419 -5.07 -4.43 -5.41
C ALA A 419 -4.00 -4.60 -6.50
N THR A 420 -3.74 -3.52 -7.23
CA THR A 420 -2.62 -3.37 -8.17
C THR A 420 -2.09 -1.94 -8.05
N LEU A 421 -0.79 -1.80 -7.88
CA LEU A 421 -0.10 -0.53 -7.62
C LEU A 421 1.02 -0.32 -8.63
N ASP A 422 1.12 0.86 -9.24
CA ASP A 422 2.24 1.18 -10.14
C ASP A 422 3.62 1.15 -9.47
N GLU A 423 4.67 1.20 -10.30
CA GLU A 423 6.04 1.30 -9.77
C GLU A 423 6.21 2.59 -8.96
N PRO A 424 6.91 2.54 -7.81
CA PRO A 424 7.14 3.72 -6.98
C PRO A 424 7.99 4.74 -7.74
N LYS A 425 7.53 5.99 -7.77
CA LYS A 425 8.25 7.13 -8.38
C LYS A 425 8.51 8.26 -7.38
N ILE A 426 7.81 8.28 -6.24
CA ILE A 426 7.91 9.33 -5.24
C ILE A 426 8.51 8.75 -3.95
N PRO A 427 9.84 8.83 -3.77
CA PRO A 427 10.49 8.33 -2.56
C PRO A 427 10.29 9.26 -1.36
N VAL A 428 10.14 8.65 -0.19
CA VAL A 428 10.09 9.34 1.09
C VAL A 428 11.12 8.76 2.06
N ARG A 429 11.87 9.66 2.70
CA ARG A 429 12.86 9.33 3.75
C ARG A 429 12.21 9.31 5.12
N MET A 430 11.20 10.15 5.32
CA MET A 430 10.36 10.19 6.51
C MET A 430 8.90 10.12 6.08
N LEU A 431 8.11 9.30 6.76
CA LEU A 431 6.67 9.20 6.47
C LEU A 431 5.93 10.44 7.01
N PRO A 432 5.25 11.22 6.16
CA PRO A 432 4.41 12.33 6.62
C PRO A 432 3.30 11.82 7.56
N ALA A 433 2.90 12.66 8.50
CA ALA A 433 1.76 12.34 9.35
C ALA A 433 0.47 12.33 8.53
N VAL A 434 -0.38 11.33 8.74
CA VAL A 434 -1.70 11.20 8.12
C VAL A 434 -2.79 11.29 9.17
N SER A 435 -4.00 11.66 8.74
CA SER A 435 -5.18 11.77 9.62
C SER A 435 -6.45 11.34 8.89
N GLY A 436 -7.56 11.23 9.62
CA GLY A 436 -8.84 10.77 9.06
C GLY A 436 -8.88 9.26 8.85
N SER A 437 -9.64 8.83 7.84
CA SER A 437 -9.70 7.42 7.45
C SER A 437 -8.58 7.04 6.47
N ALA A 438 -8.30 5.74 6.32
CA ALA A 438 -7.33 5.24 5.35
C ALA A 438 -7.65 5.72 3.91
N TRP A 439 -8.94 5.84 3.54
CA TRP A 439 -9.34 6.41 2.25
C TRP A 439 -9.00 7.91 2.13
N ASP A 440 -9.16 8.68 3.21
CA ASP A 440 -8.83 10.11 3.22
C ASP A 440 -7.31 10.30 3.05
N ALA A 441 -6.51 9.49 3.75
CA ALA A 441 -5.06 9.48 3.60
C ALA A 441 -4.61 9.05 2.20
N ILE A 442 -5.19 7.99 1.62
CA ILE A 442 -4.89 7.57 0.24
C ILE A 442 -5.25 8.69 -0.76
N THR A 443 -6.39 9.36 -0.56
CA THR A 443 -6.83 10.49 -1.39
C THR A 443 -5.85 11.66 -1.28
N GLN A 444 -5.38 11.95 -0.06
CA GLN A 444 -4.37 12.97 0.21
C GLN A 444 -3.05 12.67 -0.51
N ILE A 445 -2.54 11.43 -0.41
CA ILE A 445 -1.32 10.99 -1.10
C ILE A 445 -1.51 11.10 -2.61
N ALA A 446 -2.66 10.66 -3.14
CA ALA A 446 -2.96 10.72 -4.57
C ALA A 446 -2.93 12.16 -5.10
N ARG A 447 -3.51 13.12 -4.35
CA ARG A 447 -3.43 14.54 -4.70
C ARG A 447 -2.00 15.05 -4.65
N ALA A 448 -1.30 14.85 -3.54
CA ALA A 448 0.06 15.35 -3.34
C ALA A 448 1.07 14.81 -4.36
N THR A 449 0.83 13.61 -4.90
CA THR A 449 1.74 12.94 -5.84
C THR A 449 1.27 12.98 -7.29
N LEU A 450 0.12 13.62 -7.58
CA LEU A 450 -0.56 13.56 -8.89
C LEU A 450 -0.87 12.13 -9.37
N SER A 451 -1.14 11.23 -8.42
CA SER A 451 -1.53 9.86 -8.71
C SER A 451 -3.05 9.71 -8.71
N THR A 452 -3.55 8.57 -9.18
CA THR A 452 -4.97 8.20 -9.11
C THR A 452 -5.19 6.95 -8.26
N ALA A 453 -6.19 6.99 -7.39
CA ALA A 453 -6.61 5.87 -6.55
C ALA A 453 -8.08 5.52 -6.79
N GLU A 454 -8.38 4.29 -7.23
CA GLU A 454 -9.75 3.90 -7.59
C GLU A 454 -10.01 2.42 -7.35
N PHE A 455 -11.27 2.05 -7.07
CA PHE A 455 -11.72 0.67 -7.23
C PHE A 455 -12.31 0.49 -8.62
N ASP A 456 -11.81 -0.50 -9.35
CA ASP A 456 -12.45 -0.90 -10.59
C ASP A 456 -13.79 -1.60 -10.33
N SER A 457 -14.55 -1.84 -11.39
CA SER A 457 -15.85 -2.51 -11.32
C SER A 457 -15.83 -3.94 -10.77
N ALA A 458 -14.68 -4.62 -10.79
CA ALA A 458 -14.54 -5.93 -10.16
C ALA A 458 -14.32 -5.82 -8.63
N GLY A 459 -14.04 -4.61 -8.15
CA GLY A 459 -13.66 -4.30 -6.77
C GLY A 459 -12.17 -4.47 -6.50
N VAL A 460 -11.32 -4.41 -7.54
CA VAL A 460 -9.86 -4.41 -7.40
C VAL A 460 -9.40 -2.95 -7.29
N PHE A 461 -8.62 -2.65 -6.26
CA PHE A 461 -8.03 -1.33 -6.08
C PHE A 461 -6.91 -1.10 -7.11
N ARG A 462 -6.85 0.09 -7.70
CA ARG A 462 -5.84 0.52 -8.67
C ARG A 462 -5.18 1.80 -8.17
N TRP A 463 -3.88 1.74 -7.93
CA TRP A 463 -3.03 2.93 -7.80
C TRP A 463 -2.27 3.12 -9.11
N ARG A 464 -2.43 4.29 -9.72
CA ARG A 464 -1.66 4.65 -10.91
C ARG A 464 -0.88 5.93 -10.68
N GLY A 465 0.40 5.90 -11.03
CA GLY A 465 1.34 6.98 -10.78
C GLY A 465 1.08 8.22 -11.64
N PRO A 466 1.87 9.29 -11.43
CA PRO A 466 1.65 10.59 -12.06
C PRO A 466 1.83 10.64 -13.57
N GLU A 467 2.40 9.58 -14.15
CA GLU A 467 2.68 9.49 -15.58
C GLU A 467 1.48 8.95 -16.38
N ARG A 468 0.41 8.48 -15.71
CA ARG A 468 -0.76 7.82 -16.33
C ARG A 468 -1.32 8.56 -17.54
N TRP A 469 -1.33 9.89 -17.50
CA TRP A 469 -2.00 10.75 -18.50
C TRP A 469 -1.03 11.62 -19.29
N GLN A 470 0.28 11.45 -19.11
CA GLN A 470 1.27 12.23 -19.85
C GLN A 470 1.28 11.89 -21.34
N THR A 471 1.03 10.61 -21.67
CA THR A 471 1.06 10.13 -23.05
C THR A 471 -0.36 9.94 -23.55
N PRO A 472 -0.83 10.75 -24.52
CA PRO A 472 -2.09 10.51 -25.21
C PRO A 472 -2.08 9.14 -25.90
N PRO A 473 -3.19 8.38 -25.88
CA PRO A 473 -3.29 7.13 -26.61
C PRO A 473 -3.27 7.39 -28.12
N GLU A 474 -2.59 6.52 -28.86
CA GLU A 474 -2.61 6.58 -30.32
C GLU A 474 -3.93 6.07 -30.92
N LYS A 475 -4.68 5.27 -30.16
CA LYS A 475 -5.91 4.61 -30.63
C LYS A 475 -7.02 4.75 -29.59
N PRO A 476 -8.27 5.03 -30.01
CA PRO A 476 -9.41 4.98 -29.10
C PRO A 476 -9.75 3.54 -28.72
N ASP A 477 -10.23 3.36 -27.50
CA ASP A 477 -10.94 2.16 -27.06
C ASP A 477 -12.33 2.06 -27.73
N LEU A 478 -12.99 3.21 -27.92
CA LEU A 478 -14.32 3.33 -28.51
C LEU A 478 -14.42 4.59 -29.37
N THR A 479 -15.13 4.53 -30.50
CA THR A 479 -15.53 5.72 -31.27
C THR A 479 -17.03 5.91 -31.14
N VAL A 480 -17.44 7.12 -30.78
CA VAL A 480 -18.85 7.56 -30.68
C VAL A 480 -19.10 8.67 -31.69
N THR A 481 -20.15 8.54 -32.49
CA THR A 481 -20.48 9.50 -33.55
C THR A 481 -21.85 10.14 -33.36
N SER A 482 -22.06 11.37 -33.85
CA SER A 482 -23.38 12.04 -33.83
C SER A 482 -24.44 11.33 -34.66
N GLU A 483 -24.02 10.57 -35.66
CA GLU A 483 -24.94 9.80 -36.52
C GLU A 483 -25.53 8.58 -35.80
N ARG A 484 -24.89 8.11 -34.72
CA ARG A 484 -25.21 6.79 -34.16
C ARG A 484 -25.22 6.74 -32.64
N GLU A 485 -24.21 7.29 -31.99
CA GLU A 485 -23.97 7.08 -30.56
C GLU A 485 -24.22 8.32 -29.69
N LEU A 486 -24.05 9.55 -30.18
CA LEU A 486 -24.19 10.77 -29.37
C LEU A 486 -25.62 11.30 -29.39
N ALA A 487 -26.25 11.42 -28.22
CA ALA A 487 -27.56 12.05 -28.07
C ALA A 487 -27.45 13.56 -27.80
N SER A 488 -26.46 13.96 -26.99
CA SER A 488 -26.13 15.36 -26.69
C SER A 488 -24.68 15.49 -26.27
N LEU A 489 -24.11 16.68 -26.44
CA LEU A 489 -22.76 17.03 -25.97
C LEU A 489 -22.70 18.52 -25.63
N THR A 490 -22.11 18.85 -24.50
CA THR A 490 -21.72 20.23 -24.15
C THR A 490 -20.20 20.35 -24.16
N LEU A 491 -19.67 21.37 -24.81
CA LEU A 491 -18.23 21.68 -24.82
C LEU A 491 -17.99 22.99 -24.08
N THR A 492 -17.03 22.99 -23.17
CA THR A 492 -16.57 24.20 -22.48
C THR A 492 -15.05 24.32 -22.56
N GLU A 493 -14.58 25.56 -22.72
CA GLU A 493 -13.18 25.95 -22.73
C GLU A 493 -13.05 27.27 -21.96
N GLU A 494 -12.16 27.34 -20.98
CA GLU A 494 -12.03 28.49 -20.08
C GLU A 494 -10.57 28.83 -19.82
N ILE A 495 -10.24 30.11 -19.71
CA ILE A 495 -8.88 30.56 -19.37
C ILE A 495 -8.46 30.08 -17.97
N ASP A 496 -9.42 29.95 -17.06
CA ASP A 496 -9.22 29.48 -15.69
C ASP A 496 -8.84 27.98 -15.63
N ALA A 497 -8.89 27.26 -16.76
CA ALA A 497 -8.34 25.92 -16.90
C ALA A 497 -6.83 25.89 -17.22
N CYS A 498 -6.26 27.02 -17.66
CA CYS A 498 -4.85 27.11 -18.06
C CYS A 498 -3.94 27.24 -16.83
N ARG A 499 -2.86 26.46 -16.78
CA ARG A 499 -1.77 26.47 -15.78
C ARG A 499 -0.42 26.42 -16.50
N ASN A 500 0.06 27.58 -16.91
CA ASN A 500 1.29 27.73 -17.70
C ASN A 500 2.50 28.22 -16.87
N HIS A 501 2.33 28.34 -15.56
CA HIS A 501 3.39 28.56 -14.58
C HIS A 501 3.09 27.71 -13.35
N CYS A 502 3.70 26.52 -13.28
CA CYS A 502 3.47 25.56 -12.20
C CYS A 502 4.68 25.52 -11.27
N SER A 503 4.46 25.72 -9.97
CA SER A 503 5.47 25.55 -8.93
C SER A 503 5.12 24.39 -8.01
N VAL A 504 6.12 23.61 -7.62
CA VAL A 504 5.98 22.46 -6.73
C VAL A 504 6.92 22.64 -5.56
N ARG A 505 6.36 22.71 -4.35
CA ARG A 505 7.14 22.77 -3.13
C ARG A 505 7.67 21.38 -2.78
N TRP A 506 8.92 21.30 -2.36
CA TRP A 506 9.50 20.07 -1.81
C TRP A 506 10.40 20.37 -0.62
N ALA A 507 10.56 19.38 0.27
CA ALA A 507 11.36 19.53 1.48
C ALA A 507 12.58 18.61 1.47
N SER A 508 13.78 19.15 1.53
CA SER A 508 15.00 18.34 1.62
C SER A 508 15.17 17.79 3.04
N TRP A 509 15.07 16.47 3.16
CA TRP A 509 15.32 15.74 4.41
C TRP A 509 16.77 15.26 4.54
N TYR A 510 17.66 15.69 3.64
CA TYR A 510 19.02 15.19 3.53
C TYR A 510 19.85 15.36 4.82
N ARG A 511 19.66 16.48 5.54
CA ARG A 511 20.42 16.82 6.77
C ARG A 511 19.69 16.52 8.08
N VAL A 512 18.45 16.04 7.99
CA VAL A 512 17.62 15.78 9.18
C VAL A 512 18.05 14.46 9.81
N LYS A 513 18.17 14.45 11.15
CA LYS A 513 18.47 13.24 11.92
C LYS A 513 17.42 13.02 13.01
N ALA A 514 17.26 11.75 13.39
CA ALA A 514 16.54 11.43 14.60
C ALA A 514 17.34 11.93 15.82
N ASN A 515 16.67 12.60 16.74
CA ASN A 515 17.22 12.94 18.05
C ASN A 515 16.71 11.97 19.11
N MET A 516 17.61 11.49 19.95
CA MET A 516 17.33 10.56 21.03
C MET A 516 17.02 11.36 22.31
N ALA A 517 15.89 12.08 22.30
CA ALA A 517 15.60 13.10 23.32
C ALA A 517 14.63 12.66 24.42
N ASN A 518 13.61 11.86 24.10
CA ASN A 518 12.54 11.54 25.05
C ASN A 518 12.80 10.19 25.70
N VAL A 519 12.96 10.17 27.03
CA VAL A 519 13.16 8.92 27.77
C VAL A 519 11.87 8.55 28.52
N LYS A 520 11.40 7.33 28.33
CA LYS A 520 10.31 6.72 29.10
C LYS A 520 10.91 5.74 30.11
N GLU A 521 10.66 5.98 31.38
CA GLU A 521 11.30 5.26 32.48
C GLU A 521 10.28 4.55 33.35
N ALA A 522 10.68 3.42 33.94
CA ALA A 522 9.92 2.75 34.98
C ALA A 522 10.84 2.24 36.10
N ILE A 523 10.44 2.49 37.34
CA ILE A 523 11.05 1.97 38.58
C ILE A 523 10.22 0.86 39.22
N ASN A 524 9.23 0.33 38.48
CA ASN A 524 8.23 -0.61 38.99
C ASN A 524 8.82 -2.00 39.24
N VAL A 525 8.43 -2.64 40.34
CA VAL A 525 8.60 -4.08 40.55
C VAL A 525 7.33 -4.78 40.07
N ILE A 526 7.37 -5.41 38.89
CA ILE A 526 6.22 -6.12 38.32
C ILE A 526 6.50 -7.61 38.28
N GLN A 527 5.66 -8.40 38.96
CA GLN A 527 5.68 -9.86 38.87
C GLN A 527 5.04 -10.33 37.56
N ILE A 528 5.75 -11.20 36.85
CA ILE A 528 5.31 -11.84 35.60
C ILE A 528 5.38 -13.36 35.81
N ASN A 529 4.25 -13.98 36.09
CA ASN A 529 4.20 -15.45 36.30
C ASN A 529 4.46 -16.19 34.98
N PRO A 530 4.84 -17.48 35.02
CA PRO A 530 5.02 -18.30 33.83
C PRO A 530 3.84 -18.19 32.86
N GLY A 531 4.13 -17.97 31.58
CA GLY A 531 3.14 -17.84 30.51
C GLY A 531 2.30 -16.57 30.53
N GLN A 532 2.45 -15.68 31.52
CA GLN A 532 1.69 -14.43 31.60
C GLN A 532 2.33 -13.32 30.76
N THR A 533 1.46 -12.41 30.28
CA THR A 533 1.83 -11.16 29.64
C THR A 533 1.50 -9.98 30.55
N ARG A 534 2.41 -9.02 30.67
CA ARG A 534 2.21 -7.73 31.34
C ARG A 534 2.50 -6.59 30.36
N SER A 535 1.84 -5.46 30.53
CA SER A 535 2.05 -4.29 29.67
C SER A 535 2.17 -2.99 30.47
N ILE A 536 2.92 -2.05 29.91
CA ILE A 536 3.04 -0.66 30.38
C ILE A 536 2.77 0.24 29.16
N ALA A 537 2.09 1.37 29.36
CA ALA A 537 1.80 2.30 28.27
C ALA A 537 2.15 3.74 28.66
N TRP A 538 2.67 4.50 27.71
CA TRP A 538 2.92 5.94 27.83
C TRP A 538 2.26 6.69 26.69
N THR A 539 1.80 7.91 26.94
CA THR A 539 1.40 8.82 25.87
C THR A 539 2.64 9.22 25.05
N VAL A 540 2.48 9.26 23.73
CA VAL A 540 3.51 9.71 22.79
C VAL A 540 3.01 10.91 21.99
N GLY A 541 3.92 11.86 21.74
CA GLY A 541 3.66 13.02 20.90
C GLY A 541 3.44 12.70 19.42
N ASN A 542 2.94 13.69 18.69
CA ASN A 542 2.80 13.68 17.23
C ASN A 542 4.13 13.91 16.50
N ASP A 543 5.20 14.25 17.20
CA ASP A 543 6.56 14.43 16.71
C ASP A 543 7.49 13.27 17.09
N GLU A 544 7.08 12.46 18.08
CA GLU A 544 7.73 11.21 18.48
C GLU A 544 7.62 10.16 17.36
N LEU A 545 8.73 9.53 17.02
CA LEU A 545 8.86 8.44 16.05
C LEU A 545 8.56 7.09 16.71
N ASP A 546 8.63 6.03 15.92
CA ASP A 546 8.39 4.69 16.39
C ASP A 546 9.57 4.14 17.20
N THR A 547 9.26 3.66 18.40
CA THR A 547 10.23 3.17 19.37
C THR A 547 10.39 1.66 19.29
N THR A 548 11.62 1.19 19.12
CA THR A 548 11.96 -0.23 19.05
C THR A 548 11.89 -0.90 20.43
N PRO A 549 11.69 -2.23 20.53
CA PRO A 549 11.66 -2.88 21.83
C PRO A 549 13.03 -2.84 22.50
N PRO A 550 13.11 -2.59 23.82
CA PRO A 550 14.38 -2.50 24.54
C PRO A 550 15.08 -3.87 24.64
N ALA A 551 16.41 -3.85 24.74
CA ALA A 551 17.22 -5.04 25.00
C ALA A 551 17.26 -5.40 26.49
N THR A 552 17.35 -6.69 26.83
CA THR A 552 17.54 -7.08 28.24
C THR A 552 18.98 -6.84 28.66
N ALA A 553 19.23 -6.10 29.74
CA ALA A 553 20.58 -5.71 30.14
C ALA A 553 20.85 -5.79 31.65
N GLU A 554 22.14 -5.89 32.00
CA GLU A 554 22.60 -5.90 33.39
C GLU A 554 22.46 -4.52 34.06
N THR A 555 22.72 -3.45 33.32
CA THR A 555 22.51 -2.09 33.81
C THR A 555 21.46 -1.45 32.92
N VAL A 556 20.46 -0.85 33.54
CA VAL A 556 19.44 -0.11 32.79
C VAL A 556 20.05 1.20 32.33
N VAL A 557 20.32 1.25 31.04
CA VAL A 557 20.77 2.39 30.24
C VAL A 557 19.72 2.65 29.14
N PRO A 558 19.81 3.74 28.36
CA PRO A 558 18.91 3.97 27.24
C PRO A 558 18.66 2.71 26.37
N ASP A 559 17.39 2.48 26.02
CA ASP A 559 16.89 1.33 25.24
C ASP A 559 17.12 -0.05 25.87
N THR A 560 17.12 -0.13 27.20
CA THR A 560 17.27 -1.40 27.92
C THR A 560 16.23 -1.61 29.02
N ILE A 561 16.00 -2.88 29.32
CA ILE A 561 15.08 -3.37 30.34
C ILE A 561 15.78 -4.43 31.19
N ARG A 562 15.42 -4.54 32.47
CA ARG A 562 16.01 -5.54 33.38
C ARG A 562 14.95 -6.44 34.00
N PHE A 563 15.20 -7.74 33.90
CA PHE A 563 14.44 -8.78 34.59
C PHE A 563 15.31 -9.48 35.65
N GLY A 564 14.73 -9.74 36.82
CA GLY A 564 15.37 -10.50 37.90
C GLY A 564 14.55 -11.75 38.27
N SER A 565 15.19 -12.67 39.00
CA SER A 565 14.59 -13.93 39.46
C SER A 565 14.02 -13.89 40.88
N ALA A 566 13.93 -12.71 41.50
CA ALA A 566 13.28 -12.53 42.79
C ALA A 566 12.72 -11.12 42.94
N GLN A 567 11.66 -11.00 43.74
CA GLN A 567 11.01 -9.73 44.06
C GLN A 567 11.93 -8.74 44.79
N ILE A 568 12.79 -9.22 45.69
CA ILE A 568 13.65 -8.42 46.57
C ILE A 568 15.10 -8.93 46.49
N GLY A 569 16.10 -8.06 46.77
CA GLY A 569 17.53 -8.41 46.81
C GLY A 569 18.24 -8.30 45.46
N ARG A 570 19.57 -8.17 45.43
CA ARG A 570 20.32 -8.07 44.16
C ARG A 570 20.39 -9.44 43.49
N THR A 571 19.59 -9.68 42.46
CA THR A 571 19.61 -10.93 41.67
C THR A 571 20.33 -10.73 40.34
N PRO A 572 20.99 -11.76 39.79
CA PRO A 572 21.48 -11.74 38.41
C PRO A 572 20.34 -11.42 37.43
N VAL A 573 20.68 -10.76 36.32
CA VAL A 573 19.70 -10.53 35.25
C VAL A 573 19.27 -11.87 34.65
N VAL A 574 18.00 -11.95 34.27
CA VAL A 574 17.45 -13.12 33.57
C VAL A 574 17.39 -12.82 32.07
N HIS A 575 18.34 -13.35 31.31
CA HIS A 575 18.32 -13.31 29.85
C HIS A 575 17.50 -14.46 29.26
N GLY A 576 16.85 -14.23 28.11
CA GLY A 576 16.17 -15.27 27.34
C GLY A 576 14.89 -15.85 27.96
N ALA A 577 14.32 -15.21 28.99
CA ALA A 577 13.09 -15.65 29.63
C ALA A 577 11.84 -14.86 29.22
N VAL A 578 12.00 -13.59 28.84
CA VAL A 578 10.88 -12.68 28.56
C VAL A 578 10.98 -12.14 27.15
N GLU A 579 9.92 -12.34 26.37
CA GLU A 579 9.73 -11.65 25.10
C GLU A 579 9.28 -10.23 25.37
N VAL A 580 9.95 -9.26 24.74
CA VAL A 580 9.65 -7.85 24.91
C VAL A 580 9.26 -7.27 23.56
N GLY A 581 8.10 -6.62 23.51
CA GLY A 581 7.61 -5.97 22.29
C GLY A 581 7.13 -4.56 22.56
N THR A 582 7.22 -3.72 21.55
CA THR A 582 6.67 -2.36 21.54
C THR A 582 5.75 -2.20 20.35
N HIS A 583 4.72 -1.37 20.49
CA HIS A 583 3.91 -0.90 19.36
C HIS A 583 3.21 0.41 19.70
N ARG A 584 2.82 1.17 18.67
CA ARG A 584 2.02 2.38 18.81
C ARG A 584 0.54 2.04 18.63
N GLU A 585 -0.29 2.42 19.59
CA GLU A 585 -1.74 2.19 19.59
C GLU A 585 -2.43 3.42 20.19
N ASP A 586 -3.34 4.05 19.45
CA ASP A 586 -4.15 5.19 19.92
C ASP A 586 -3.35 6.32 20.59
N GLY A 587 -2.23 6.72 19.99
CA GLY A 587 -1.36 7.78 20.53
C GLY A 587 -0.58 7.36 21.79
N LYS A 588 -0.54 6.06 22.10
CA LYS A 588 0.26 5.48 23.19
C LYS A 588 1.33 4.57 22.63
N LEU A 589 2.48 4.58 23.26
CA LEU A 589 3.49 3.53 23.14
C LEU A 589 3.16 2.46 24.16
N VAL A 590 2.86 1.25 23.68
CA VAL A 590 2.59 0.09 24.52
C VAL A 590 3.83 -0.81 24.52
N LEU A 591 4.37 -1.09 25.69
CA LEU A 591 5.38 -2.11 25.93
C LEU A 591 4.68 -3.37 26.45
N SER A 592 4.91 -4.51 25.82
CA SER A 592 4.44 -5.82 26.25
C SER A 592 5.61 -6.70 26.68
N MET A 593 5.40 -7.49 27.73
CA MET A 593 6.38 -8.39 28.32
C MET A 593 5.71 -9.74 28.56
N ARG A 594 6.14 -10.78 27.84
CA ARG A 594 5.59 -12.13 27.98
C ARG A 594 6.64 -13.08 28.55
N ASN A 595 6.38 -13.64 29.73
CA ASN A 595 7.27 -14.61 30.34
C ASN A 595 7.10 -15.99 29.69
N ARG A 596 8.16 -16.48 29.06
CA ARG A 596 8.25 -17.77 28.36
C ARG A 596 8.92 -18.86 29.20
N SER A 597 9.51 -18.50 30.33
CA SER A 597 10.12 -19.46 31.25
C SER A 597 9.08 -20.18 32.13
N SER A 598 9.50 -21.27 32.76
CA SER A 598 8.73 -21.99 33.79
C SER A 598 8.74 -21.30 35.15
N GLU A 599 9.60 -20.30 35.33
CA GLU A 599 9.80 -19.60 36.60
C GLU A 599 9.12 -18.24 36.59
N THR A 600 8.77 -17.75 37.78
CA THR A 600 8.33 -16.35 37.90
C THR A 600 9.53 -15.42 37.67
N VAL A 601 9.31 -14.33 36.94
CA VAL A 601 10.31 -13.28 36.73
C VAL A 601 9.74 -11.94 37.16
N TRP A 602 10.61 -11.01 37.50
CA TRP A 602 10.24 -9.68 37.95
C TRP A 602 10.90 -8.62 37.07
N LEU A 603 10.11 -7.69 36.50
CA LEU A 603 10.64 -6.44 35.99
C LEU A 603 11.16 -5.64 37.19
N ARG A 604 12.46 -5.35 37.24
CA ARG A 604 13.06 -4.56 38.34
C ARG A 604 14.47 -4.08 38.04
N GLY A 605 14.86 -3.00 38.68
CA GLY A 605 16.23 -2.47 38.65
C GLY A 605 17.22 -3.20 39.57
N ASN A 606 18.48 -2.77 39.49
CA ASN A 606 19.61 -3.32 40.26
C ASN A 606 19.51 -3.11 41.78
N ALA A 607 18.78 -2.09 42.21
CA ALA A 607 18.57 -1.72 43.61
C ALA A 607 17.07 -1.67 43.93
N LEU A 608 16.71 -1.56 45.23
CA LEU A 608 15.33 -1.62 45.71
C LEU A 608 14.40 -0.52 45.13
N ASN A 609 14.97 0.54 44.53
CA ASN A 609 14.27 1.59 43.77
C ASN A 609 15.01 1.93 42.48
N GLY A 610 15.77 0.97 41.93
CA GLY A 610 16.56 1.18 40.72
C GLY A 610 15.67 1.24 39.48
N LEU A 611 16.16 1.95 38.46
CA LEU A 611 15.55 1.97 37.14
C LEU A 611 15.46 0.54 36.59
N SER A 612 14.25 0.16 36.16
CA SER A 612 13.91 -1.18 35.65
C SER A 612 13.79 -1.19 34.13
N LEU A 613 13.50 -0.03 33.56
CA LEU A 613 13.36 0.23 32.13
C LEU A 613 13.80 1.66 31.83
N SER A 614 14.57 1.83 30.76
CA SER A 614 14.81 3.13 30.11
C SER A 614 14.61 2.91 28.62
N LEU A 615 13.66 3.64 28.03
CA LEU A 615 13.30 3.49 26.63
C LEU A 615 13.35 4.86 25.97
N VAL A 616 14.13 5.00 24.89
CA VAL A 616 14.24 6.26 24.18
C VAL A 616 13.27 6.28 23.02
N THR A 617 12.41 7.28 23.00
CA THR A 617 11.60 7.60 21.84
C THR A 617 12.34 8.62 20.98
N PRO A 618 12.71 8.28 19.73
CA PRO A 618 13.32 9.24 18.83
C PRO A 618 12.34 10.36 18.46
N THR A 619 12.84 11.56 18.23
CA THR A 619 12.07 12.70 17.69
C THR A 619 12.71 13.21 16.41
N MET A 620 11.96 13.99 15.63
CA MET A 620 12.46 14.59 14.38
C MET A 620 13.43 15.76 14.59
N ASP A 621 13.62 16.25 15.82
CA ASP A 621 14.37 17.49 16.08
C ASP A 621 15.81 17.24 16.56
N SER A 622 16.75 17.13 15.61
CA SER A 622 18.19 17.13 15.88
C SER A 622 18.84 18.51 15.71
N GLY A 623 18.07 19.62 15.76
CA GLY A 623 18.57 20.97 15.52
C GLY A 623 18.69 21.36 14.03
N ALA A 624 18.14 20.55 13.11
CA ALA A 624 18.04 20.87 11.68
C ALA A 624 16.63 20.52 11.17
N SER A 625 15.90 21.52 10.66
CA SER A 625 14.61 21.33 10.02
C SER A 625 14.77 20.92 8.55
N PRO A 626 13.79 20.20 7.96
CA PRO A 626 13.73 20.03 6.51
C PRO A 626 13.81 21.40 5.82
N THR A 627 14.64 21.52 4.80
CA THR A 627 14.79 22.78 4.05
C THR A 627 13.80 22.79 2.90
N GLU A 628 12.92 23.79 2.85
CA GLU A 628 11.95 23.94 1.76
C GLU A 628 12.61 24.52 0.51
N HIS A 629 12.25 23.95 -0.63
CA HIS A 629 12.68 24.33 -1.97
C HIS A 629 11.47 24.35 -2.91
N TRP A 630 11.64 24.97 -4.08
CA TRP A 630 10.61 25.09 -5.10
C TRP A 630 11.18 24.71 -6.45
N GLU A 631 10.49 23.80 -7.14
CA GLU A 631 10.70 23.57 -8.57
C GLU A 631 9.63 24.29 -9.37
N VAL A 632 10.03 24.91 -10.48
CA VAL A 632 9.14 25.70 -11.33
C VAL A 632 9.25 25.22 -12.77
N SER A 633 8.10 24.96 -13.40
CA SER A 633 7.99 24.68 -14.83
C SER A 633 7.03 25.68 -15.47
N GLN A 634 7.44 26.26 -16.61
CA GLN A 634 6.67 27.31 -17.29
C GLN A 634 6.63 27.12 -18.81
N ASP A 635 5.54 27.56 -19.45
CA ASP A 635 5.37 27.61 -20.90
C ASP A 635 5.31 29.07 -21.38
N SER A 636 6.44 29.57 -21.90
CA SER A 636 6.56 30.94 -22.36
C SER A 636 5.75 31.25 -23.62
N THR A 637 5.40 30.24 -24.42
CA THR A 637 4.53 30.41 -25.58
C THR A 637 3.10 30.64 -25.13
N SER A 638 2.58 29.78 -24.25
CA SER A 638 1.25 29.94 -23.67
C SER A 638 1.11 31.29 -22.94
N GLN A 639 2.12 31.68 -22.15
CA GLN A 639 2.09 32.95 -21.41
C GLN A 639 1.96 34.20 -22.30
N ARG A 640 2.41 34.15 -23.56
CA ARG A 640 2.23 35.25 -24.52
C ARG A 640 0.76 35.46 -24.91
N TYR A 641 -0.03 34.39 -24.91
CA TYR A 641 -1.43 34.42 -25.31
C TYR A 641 -2.37 34.60 -24.11
N TYR A 642 -2.10 33.88 -23.02
CA TYR A 642 -3.01 33.80 -21.87
C TYR A 642 -2.50 34.54 -20.63
N GLY A 643 -1.34 35.20 -20.71
CA GLY A 643 -0.66 35.76 -19.53
C GLY A 643 -0.14 34.67 -18.59
N VAL A 644 0.40 35.09 -17.45
CA VAL A 644 0.85 34.15 -16.40
C VAL A 644 -0.37 33.59 -15.67
N GLN A 645 -0.56 32.27 -15.78
CA GLN A 645 -1.58 31.51 -15.07
C GLN A 645 -0.88 30.60 -14.06
N GLN A 646 -0.70 31.13 -12.85
CA GLN A 646 0.08 30.49 -11.79
C GLN A 646 -0.71 29.39 -11.07
N TYR A 647 -0.03 28.29 -10.77
CA TYR A 647 -0.51 27.28 -9.83
C TYR A 647 0.63 26.75 -8.97
N GLU A 648 0.34 26.66 -7.68
CA GLU A 648 1.24 26.13 -6.68
C GLU A 648 0.68 24.80 -6.19
N HIS A 649 1.46 23.74 -6.33
CA HIS A 649 1.07 22.40 -5.93
C HIS A 649 1.41 22.15 -4.45
N ASP A 650 0.40 21.75 -3.66
CA ASP A 650 0.62 21.42 -2.25
C ASP A 650 1.09 19.97 -2.09
N ALA A 651 2.40 19.82 -1.90
CA ALA A 651 3.04 18.53 -1.69
C ALA A 651 2.79 17.89 -0.30
N GLN A 652 2.31 18.65 0.70
CA GLN A 652 2.02 18.17 2.06
C GLN A 652 3.11 17.29 2.71
N GLY A 653 4.38 17.56 2.39
CA GLY A 653 5.54 16.82 2.90
C GLY A 653 5.84 15.48 2.19
N TRP A 654 5.02 15.08 1.20
CA TRP A 654 5.23 13.86 0.42
C TRP A 654 6.37 13.98 -0.60
N ILE A 655 6.61 15.18 -1.12
CA ILE A 655 7.69 15.43 -2.08
C ILE A 655 8.94 15.86 -1.30
N GLN A 656 9.93 14.96 -1.23
CA GLN A 656 11.13 15.12 -0.38
C GLN A 656 12.45 15.23 -1.16
N GLN A 657 12.36 15.21 -2.49
CA GLN A 657 13.50 15.25 -3.40
C GLN A 657 13.19 16.15 -4.60
N GLU A 658 14.25 16.70 -5.18
CA GLU A 658 14.21 17.61 -6.33
C GLU A 658 13.64 16.93 -7.59
N GLU A 659 14.14 15.74 -7.96
CA GLU A 659 13.73 15.07 -9.20
C GLU A 659 12.21 14.78 -9.26
N PRO A 660 11.56 14.21 -8.22
CA PRO A 660 10.11 14.09 -8.18
C PRO A 660 9.37 15.43 -8.28
N ALA A 661 9.88 16.48 -7.63
CA ALA A 661 9.26 17.81 -7.66
C ALA A 661 9.30 18.43 -9.07
N GLN A 662 10.46 18.36 -9.73
CA GLN A 662 10.63 18.81 -11.10
C GLN A 662 9.70 18.05 -12.05
N ARG A 663 9.64 16.73 -11.93
CA ARG A 663 8.76 15.88 -12.74
C ARG A 663 7.29 16.25 -12.57
N ILE A 664 6.82 16.45 -11.34
CA ILE A 664 5.44 16.88 -11.06
C ILE A 664 5.17 18.26 -11.67
N ALA A 665 6.12 19.21 -11.56
CA ALA A 665 5.96 20.55 -12.15
C ALA A 665 5.84 20.48 -13.69
N GLU A 666 6.64 19.63 -14.32
CA GLU A 666 6.59 19.39 -15.77
C GLU A 666 5.27 18.74 -16.21
N ILE A 667 4.74 17.79 -15.42
CA ILE A 667 3.44 17.16 -15.67
C ILE A 667 2.31 18.18 -15.60
N LEU A 668 2.26 18.98 -14.54
CA LEU A 668 1.22 20.01 -14.36
C LEU A 668 1.26 21.02 -15.50
N LYS A 669 2.45 21.51 -15.84
CA LYS A 669 2.62 22.42 -16.98
C LYS A 669 2.16 21.75 -18.28
N SER A 670 2.58 20.52 -18.56
CA SER A 670 2.21 19.84 -19.82
C SER A 670 0.69 19.57 -19.90
N ALA A 671 0.06 19.29 -18.76
CA ALA A 671 -1.37 19.05 -18.64
C ALA A 671 -2.22 20.33 -18.74
N GLY A 672 -1.68 21.47 -18.32
CA GLY A 672 -2.43 22.72 -18.16
C GLY A 672 -1.94 23.88 -19.03
N ALA A 673 -0.86 23.75 -19.80
CA ALA A 673 -0.27 24.87 -20.54
C ALA A 673 -1.27 25.56 -21.48
N TYR A 674 -2.30 24.86 -21.97
CA TYR A 674 -3.35 25.43 -22.81
C TYR A 674 -4.71 25.00 -22.25
N PRO A 675 -5.76 25.81 -22.47
CA PRO A 675 -7.11 25.40 -22.13
C PRO A 675 -7.48 24.13 -22.93
N ILE A 676 -7.88 23.08 -22.21
CA ILE A 676 -8.28 21.80 -22.81
C ILE A 676 -9.80 21.69 -22.70
N PRO A 677 -10.51 21.45 -23.82
CA PRO A 677 -11.96 21.33 -23.79
C PRO A 677 -12.44 20.23 -22.85
N LEU A 678 -13.41 20.58 -22.02
CA LEU A 678 -14.20 19.64 -21.23
C LEU A 678 -15.46 19.30 -22.02
N LEU A 679 -15.74 18.02 -22.14
CA LEU A 679 -16.90 17.47 -22.82
C LEU A 679 -17.84 16.94 -21.73
N GLY A 680 -18.80 17.78 -21.36
CA GLY A 680 -19.78 17.52 -20.31
C GLY A 680 -21.05 16.84 -20.84
N ASP A 681 -21.68 16.05 -19.98
CA ASP A 681 -22.98 15.42 -20.20
C ASP A 681 -23.12 14.69 -21.56
N VAL A 682 -22.08 13.92 -21.90
CA VAL A 682 -22.04 13.16 -23.16
C VAL A 682 -22.92 11.91 -23.03
N GLU A 683 -24.18 12.02 -23.43
CA GLU A 683 -25.10 10.88 -23.45
C GLU A 683 -24.78 9.99 -24.66
N ILE A 684 -24.46 8.73 -24.37
CA ILE A 684 -24.08 7.72 -25.37
C ILE A 684 -25.04 6.53 -25.39
N LEU A 685 -24.96 5.72 -26.44
CA LEU A 685 -25.49 4.36 -26.38
C LEU A 685 -24.83 3.60 -25.21
N PRO A 686 -25.60 3.01 -24.28
CA PRO A 686 -25.02 2.36 -23.12
C PRO A 686 -24.06 1.21 -23.48
N ASP A 687 -22.87 1.24 -22.92
CA ASP A 687 -21.83 0.24 -23.09
C ASP A 687 -21.16 -0.10 -21.72
N PRO A 688 -21.41 -1.30 -21.17
CA PRO A 688 -20.90 -1.72 -19.86
C PRO A 688 -19.38 -1.98 -19.85
N ARG A 689 -18.73 -1.92 -21.02
CA ARG A 689 -17.29 -2.15 -21.15
C ARG A 689 -16.46 -0.92 -20.81
N ILE A 690 -17.05 0.28 -20.86
CA ILE A 690 -16.37 1.56 -20.60
C ILE A 690 -16.00 1.66 -19.12
N GLU A 691 -14.77 2.06 -18.85
CA GLU A 691 -14.22 2.32 -17.51
C GLU A 691 -13.59 3.72 -17.41
N LEU A 692 -13.34 4.18 -16.19
CA LEU A 692 -12.59 5.42 -15.99
C LEU A 692 -11.19 5.31 -16.58
N GLY A 693 -10.82 6.34 -17.35
CA GLY A 693 -9.58 6.44 -18.08
C GLY A 693 -9.45 5.62 -19.35
N ASP A 694 -10.54 5.03 -19.84
CA ASP A 694 -10.61 4.63 -21.24
C ASP A 694 -10.55 5.87 -22.15
N ALA A 695 -10.07 5.66 -23.38
CA ALA A 695 -9.95 6.69 -24.40
C ALA A 695 -11.09 6.56 -25.43
N VAL A 696 -11.94 7.59 -25.52
CA VAL A 696 -13.08 7.63 -26.43
C VAL A 696 -12.82 8.67 -27.50
N ARG A 697 -12.94 8.28 -28.77
CA ARG A 697 -12.96 9.22 -29.89
C ARG A 697 -14.37 9.71 -30.10
N VAL A 698 -14.57 11.03 -29.98
CA VAL A 698 -15.85 11.69 -30.17
C VAL A 698 -15.84 12.35 -31.54
N VAL A 699 -16.78 11.97 -32.41
CA VAL A 699 -16.93 12.52 -33.76
C VAL A 699 -18.34 13.10 -33.93
N ASP A 700 -18.47 14.41 -33.91
CA ASP A 700 -19.74 15.08 -34.23
C ASP A 700 -19.62 15.78 -35.58
N SER A 701 -20.25 15.24 -36.62
CA SER A 701 -20.23 15.81 -37.97
C SER A 701 -21.32 16.85 -38.22
N THR A 702 -22.26 17.02 -37.28
CA THR A 702 -23.51 17.77 -37.48
C THR A 702 -23.64 19.00 -36.60
N GLY A 703 -23.24 18.90 -35.34
CA GLY A 703 -23.35 19.97 -34.34
C GLY A 703 -22.04 20.73 -34.19
N ALA A 704 -21.26 20.36 -33.19
CA ALA A 704 -20.01 21.01 -32.80
C ALA A 704 -18.85 20.79 -33.77
N GLN A 705 -19.03 19.95 -34.82
CA GLN A 705 -18.03 19.71 -35.87
C GLN A 705 -16.64 19.36 -35.33
N LEU A 706 -16.59 18.36 -34.45
CA LEU A 706 -15.36 17.96 -33.79
C LEU A 706 -15.02 16.50 -34.04
N ASP A 707 -13.73 16.23 -34.05
CA ASP A 707 -13.15 14.89 -34.09
C ASP A 707 -11.96 14.89 -33.13
N THR A 708 -12.20 14.40 -31.91
CA THR A 708 -11.19 14.47 -30.84
C THR A 708 -11.15 13.19 -30.03
N LEU A 709 -9.97 12.91 -29.46
CA LEU A 709 -9.79 11.86 -28.48
C LEU A 709 -9.96 12.46 -27.08
N ALA A 710 -10.72 11.79 -26.22
CA ALA A 710 -10.98 12.23 -24.88
C ALA A 710 -10.89 11.08 -23.86
N TRP A 711 -10.41 11.39 -22.67
CA TRP A 711 -10.37 10.50 -21.51
C TRP A 711 -11.72 10.49 -20.79
N VAL A 712 -12.18 9.30 -20.38
CA VAL A 712 -13.34 9.16 -19.49
C VAL A 712 -12.93 9.51 -18.06
N ILE A 713 -13.48 10.61 -17.51
CA ILE A 713 -13.20 11.08 -16.15
C ILE A 713 -14.42 11.02 -15.22
N GLY A 714 -15.60 10.72 -15.77
CA GLY A 714 -16.83 10.46 -15.02
C GLY A 714 -17.79 9.58 -15.81
N ILE A 715 -18.55 8.75 -15.11
CA ILE A 715 -19.58 7.86 -15.65
C ILE A 715 -20.80 7.93 -14.74
N LYS A 716 -21.95 8.27 -15.32
CA LYS A 716 -23.26 8.16 -14.67
C LYS A 716 -24.11 7.15 -15.43
N LEU A 717 -24.68 6.21 -14.69
CA LEU A 717 -25.55 5.17 -15.22
C LEU A 717 -26.84 5.15 -14.40
N SER A 718 -27.96 5.01 -15.08
CA SER A 718 -29.24 4.76 -14.43
C SER A 718 -30.08 3.82 -15.27
N ALA A 719 -30.83 2.95 -14.59
CA ALA A 719 -31.86 2.14 -15.22
C ALA A 719 -33.15 2.14 -14.41
N GLU A 720 -34.26 2.31 -15.12
CA GLU A 720 -35.62 2.32 -14.58
C GLU A 720 -36.56 1.74 -15.62
N ASN A 721 -37.49 0.88 -15.20
CA ASN A 721 -38.44 0.22 -16.11
C ASN A 721 -37.78 -0.52 -17.30
N GLY A 722 -36.54 -0.98 -17.12
CA GLY A 722 -35.75 -1.67 -18.15
C GLY A 722 -35.03 -0.75 -19.13
N GLU A 723 -35.32 0.55 -19.18
CA GLU A 723 -34.53 1.51 -19.97
C GLU A 723 -33.24 1.86 -19.23
N ILE A 724 -32.13 1.97 -19.98
CA ILE A 724 -30.84 2.38 -19.43
C ILE A 724 -30.33 3.65 -20.10
N ARG A 725 -29.74 4.53 -19.30
CA ARG A 725 -29.04 5.74 -19.74
C ARG A 725 -27.61 5.72 -19.24
N GLN A 726 -26.69 6.15 -20.10
CA GLN A 726 -25.28 6.32 -19.77
C GLN A 726 -24.82 7.70 -20.22
N THR A 727 -24.26 8.44 -19.27
CA THR A 727 -23.68 9.77 -19.50
C THR A 727 -22.21 9.74 -19.10
N LEU A 728 -21.34 10.25 -19.96
CA LEU A 728 -19.92 10.37 -19.71
C LEU A 728 -19.55 11.83 -19.45
N THR A 729 -18.59 12.03 -18.55
CA THR A 729 -17.80 13.26 -18.47
C THR A 729 -16.44 12.97 -19.08
N LEU A 730 -16.09 13.72 -20.12
CA LEU A 730 -14.92 13.48 -20.95
C LEU A 730 -13.99 14.70 -20.92
N ARG A 731 -12.68 14.45 -21.00
CA ARG A 731 -11.64 15.49 -21.12
C ARG A 731 -10.80 15.24 -22.35
N GLY A 732 -10.58 16.24 -23.21
CA GLY A 732 -9.66 16.11 -24.34
C GLY A 732 -8.28 15.56 -23.93
N THR A 733 -7.69 14.68 -24.73
CA THR A 733 -6.34 14.14 -24.46
C THR A 733 -5.24 15.14 -24.78
N THR A 734 -5.51 16.08 -25.68
CA THR A 734 -4.58 17.10 -26.16
C THR A 734 -5.28 18.46 -26.23
N ALA A 735 -4.52 19.53 -26.05
CA ALA A 735 -5.01 20.88 -26.30
C ALA A 735 -5.07 21.19 -27.80
N ASN A 736 -5.84 22.23 -28.15
CA ASN A 736 -5.91 22.76 -29.52
C ASN A 736 -4.63 23.50 -29.97
N GLY A 737 -3.64 23.62 -29.08
CA GLY A 737 -2.37 24.30 -29.31
C GLY A 737 -2.47 25.83 -29.16
N PRO A 738 -1.45 26.57 -29.63
CA PRO A 738 -1.46 28.02 -29.59
C PRO A 738 -2.62 28.64 -30.39
N PRO A 739 -3.26 29.70 -29.88
CA PRO A 739 -4.26 30.47 -30.62
C PRO A 739 -3.75 30.97 -31.97
N LYS A 740 -4.65 31.01 -32.96
CA LYS A 740 -4.41 31.61 -34.28
C LYS A 740 -5.01 33.01 -34.34
N ASP A 741 -4.35 33.97 -33.71
CA ASP A 741 -4.85 35.35 -33.61
C ASP A 741 -4.59 36.19 -34.87
N ALA A 742 -4.04 35.59 -35.94
CA ALA A 742 -3.73 36.29 -37.17
C ALA A 742 -5.01 36.91 -37.77
N GLY A 743 -5.04 38.24 -37.90
CA GLY A 743 -6.17 38.99 -38.41
C GLY A 743 -7.20 39.40 -37.34
N LEU A 744 -7.01 39.01 -36.09
CA LEU A 744 -7.78 39.53 -34.96
C LEU A 744 -7.14 40.82 -34.45
N THR A 745 -7.97 41.80 -34.08
CA THR A 745 -7.53 43.04 -33.42
C THR A 745 -8.24 43.10 -32.07
N PRO A 746 -7.58 42.70 -30.97
CA PRO A 746 -8.19 42.78 -29.64
C PRO A 746 -8.59 44.22 -29.33
N ASP A 747 -9.80 44.39 -28.79
CA ASP A 747 -10.21 45.68 -28.25
C ASP A 747 -9.28 46.08 -27.10
N ARG A 748 -9.10 47.40 -26.92
CA ARG A 748 -8.26 47.90 -25.83
C ARG A 748 -8.92 47.57 -24.48
N PRO A 749 -8.15 47.21 -23.43
CA PRO A 749 -8.71 46.90 -22.11
C PRO A 749 -9.49 48.06 -21.48
N THR A 750 -9.14 49.30 -21.84
CA THR A 750 -9.84 50.52 -21.43
C THR A 750 -10.52 51.14 -22.64
N ASP A 751 -11.77 51.55 -22.48
CA ASP A 751 -12.50 52.29 -23.51
C ASP A 751 -11.70 53.56 -23.87
N PRO A 752 -11.25 53.70 -25.13
CA PRO A 752 -10.46 54.85 -25.56
C PRO A 752 -11.24 56.17 -25.52
N THR A 753 -12.56 56.14 -25.33
CA THR A 753 -13.43 57.32 -25.21
C THR A 753 -13.60 57.81 -23.77
N LEU A 754 -13.17 57.02 -22.77
CA LEU A 754 -13.18 57.44 -21.38
C LEU A 754 -11.90 58.25 -21.08
N THR A 755 -12.06 59.54 -20.77
CA THR A 755 -10.98 60.38 -20.26
C THR A 755 -10.56 59.83 -18.88
N PRO A 756 -9.25 59.61 -18.62
CA PRO A 756 -8.80 59.26 -17.28
C PRO A 756 -9.22 60.37 -16.31
N TRP A 757 -9.85 60.00 -15.19
CA TRP A 757 -10.18 60.90 -14.09
C TRP A 757 -8.93 61.26 -13.29
#